data_AF-A0A1L6MWG8-F1
#
_entry.id   AF-A0A1L6MWG8-F1
#
_cell.length_a   1.000
_cell.length_b   1.000
_cell.length_c   1.000
_cell.angle_alpha   90.00
_cell.angle_beta   90.00
_cell.angle_gamma   90.00
#
_symmetry.space_group_name_H-M   'P 1'
#
loop_
_entity.id
_entity.type
_entity.pdbx_description
1 polymer ?
#
loop_
_entity_poly.entity_id
_entity_poly.type
_entity_poly.pdbx_seq_one_letter_code
_entity_poly.pdbx_strand_id
1 'polypeptide(L)'
;MNKQKKGQFLSLLGIVCTVTVSGCLQRPTVPQEPVVKTNFTKSIRATPIERVDLLLAIDNSASMGDKQSILQEAIPDLINRLVAPHCLDKSTDEFVSNSQNGNCPLGSKIEFPPVHDLHIGVVTSSLGPRMTPKKGISICDGLLISPNQPTATQYFDDQGHLVYRTTDPNQPLPPDIDPSRFLAWYPTPANPSTGGNAPPPPSRPTIKDPTQLIQRSQEIVAVGETGCGIESQMEDWYRFLIQPDPYSSIDTSTETAQWKGIDETILKQRHDFLRPDSAVVIIEISDENYSEIDVRALGGQGYKFLTNNLMPRPTSICATNPMSPDCTSCRMTTTSKNDPNCLLTKGMFTDSAKEDINNLRHVHMKQRYGVDVQFPLSRYFNGLTSSKIPNRDGEYPPGENNYVGNPTCTNPLFAQSLPASNNEELCNLPLGNRPPENIFYVHIGGIPHQLLHFDAKDPEKSRLTNADWIKILGKDPEKYDFTGIDPHMIESIEPRDAITKAGAGIQAKDDADPIHGREWDTSSIKIIGSRDLQYACTFPLTTPRDCSKPENALSCDCPAEDSFTDPIPPLCDPVQKHLQIRAKVYPTPKMLQLAKLLGDQAAISSLCPIDMDKSKDTYGYRPAIASLMERLKNALGSQCLPQRLRPDPDGRVSCLVLETINGSTDPNLCHKPGRRPPDPSIMQQLQDSSKDARNTNVQVCEIQQQAVVPGETCAEDPDKLGFCYVEKANGKRPASKCDQAIIINLELVPNSQFSLQCIQQVLPSSQPDGSRPDGGP
;
A
#
# COMPACT_ATOMS: atom_id res chain seq x y z
N MET A 1 -42.13 38.10 19.77
CA MET A 1 -43.36 38.53 20.50
C MET A 1 -44.58 37.83 19.89
N ASN A 2 -45.65 37.60 20.66
CA ASN A 2 -47.02 37.14 20.28
C ASN A 2 -47.19 36.15 19.10
N LYS A 3 -47.68 34.91 19.31
CA LYS A 3 -49.06 34.49 19.67
C LYS A 3 -50.15 34.86 18.64
N GLN A 4 -50.73 33.85 17.97
CA GLN A 4 -52.16 33.40 18.01
C GLN A 4 -52.37 32.26 16.96
N LYS A 5 -53.10 31.16 17.22
CA LYS A 5 -54.58 30.93 17.36
C LYS A 5 -55.37 31.26 16.07
N LYS A 6 -56.43 30.55 15.64
CA LYS A 6 -57.03 29.23 15.99
C LYS A 6 -58.11 28.86 14.93
N GLY A 7 -58.47 27.58 14.80
CA GLY A 7 -59.76 27.08 14.27
C GLY A 7 -59.83 25.55 14.48
N GLN A 8 -60.85 24.89 15.05
CA GLN A 8 -62.34 25.00 15.12
C GLN A 8 -63.10 24.50 13.88
N PHE A 9 -64.27 23.84 13.98
CA PHE A 9 -64.89 22.96 15.03
C PHE A 9 -66.28 22.49 14.51
N LEU A 10 -66.66 21.21 14.60
CA LEU A 10 -68.04 20.62 14.51
C LEU A 10 -67.88 19.08 14.67
N SER A 11 -68.62 18.29 15.47
CA SER A 11 -70.07 18.16 15.79
C SER A 11 -70.88 17.58 14.61
N LEU A 12 -71.75 16.55 14.70
CA LEU A 12 -72.32 15.64 15.74
C LEU A 12 -72.84 14.36 14.97
N LEU A 13 -73.50 13.26 15.41
CA LEU A 13 -74.07 12.57 16.61
C LEU A 13 -74.39 11.10 16.16
N GLY A 14 -74.57 9.99 16.92
CA GLY A 14 -74.41 9.68 18.35
C GLY A 14 -75.60 8.91 18.98
N ILE A 15 -75.85 7.61 18.72
CA ILE A 15 -77.00 6.84 19.30
C ILE A 15 -76.80 5.31 19.49
N VAL A 16 -77.37 4.78 20.59
CA VAL A 16 -77.71 3.37 20.95
C VAL A 16 -76.61 2.28 21.10
N CYS A 17 -76.75 1.48 22.18
CA CYS A 17 -75.95 0.30 22.49
C CYS A 17 -76.71 -1.02 22.21
N THR A 18 -75.96 -2.09 21.93
CA THR A 18 -76.28 -3.46 22.34
C THR A 18 -75.00 -4.16 22.81
N VAL A 19 -75.10 -5.02 23.82
CA VAL A 19 -73.95 -5.70 24.44
C VAL A 19 -74.00 -7.19 24.12
N THR A 20 -72.90 -7.72 23.58
CA THR A 20 -72.59 -9.16 23.54
C THR A 20 -71.22 -9.37 24.19
N VAL A 21 -71.11 -10.38 25.04
CA VAL A 21 -69.88 -10.67 25.80
C VAL A 21 -69.19 -11.90 25.23
N SER A 22 -67.95 -11.73 24.77
CA SER A 22 -66.92 -12.77 24.84
C SER A 22 -65.54 -12.10 24.86
N GLY A 23 -64.59 -12.68 25.59
CA GLY A 23 -63.25 -12.12 25.77
C GLY A 23 -62.20 -12.72 24.84
N CYS A 24 -60.93 -12.59 25.26
CA CYS A 24 -59.70 -13.10 24.62
C CYS A 24 -59.26 -12.34 23.34
N LEU A 25 -58.02 -11.84 23.20
CA LEU A 25 -56.92 -11.71 24.17
C LEU A 25 -56.24 -10.34 23.98
N GLN A 26 -55.68 -9.77 25.05
CA GLN A 26 -54.52 -8.88 24.91
C GLN A 26 -53.35 -9.73 24.39
N ARG A 27 -52.96 -9.53 23.12
CA ARG A 27 -51.73 -10.14 22.58
C ARG A 27 -50.55 -9.63 23.41
N PRO A 28 -49.75 -10.48 24.07
CA PRO A 28 -48.58 -10.01 24.79
C PRO A 28 -47.60 -9.36 23.82
N THR A 29 -47.33 -8.07 24.00
CA THR A 29 -46.13 -7.44 23.44
C THR A 29 -44.95 -7.94 24.25
N VAL A 30 -44.44 -9.11 23.87
CA VAL A 30 -43.16 -9.62 24.37
C VAL A 30 -42.13 -8.51 24.18
N PRO A 31 -41.36 -8.12 25.21
CA PRO A 31 -40.21 -7.23 25.03
C PRO A 31 -39.17 -7.97 24.19
N GLN A 32 -39.24 -7.79 22.87
CA GLN A 32 -38.19 -8.24 21.98
C GLN A 32 -37.03 -7.27 22.12
N GLU A 33 -35.98 -7.70 22.83
CA GLU A 33 -34.74 -6.93 22.90
C GLU A 33 -34.24 -6.63 21.47
N PRO A 34 -33.80 -5.39 21.18
CA PRO A 34 -33.36 -5.01 19.85
C PRO A 34 -32.01 -5.66 19.55
N VAL A 35 -32.04 -6.90 19.08
CA VAL A 35 -30.87 -7.64 18.60
C VAL A 35 -30.29 -6.89 17.39
N VAL A 36 -29.13 -6.27 17.58
CA VAL A 36 -28.42 -5.64 16.47
C VAL A 36 -27.87 -6.76 15.59
N LYS A 37 -28.33 -6.80 14.33
CA LYS A 37 -27.82 -7.71 13.31
C LYS A 37 -26.72 -7.02 12.53
N THR A 38 -25.48 -7.33 12.86
CA THR A 38 -24.32 -7.05 12.02
C THR A 38 -24.24 -8.15 10.96
N ASN A 39 -24.41 -7.74 9.70
CA ASN A 39 -24.10 -8.58 8.55
C ASN A 39 -22.68 -8.25 8.08
N PHE A 40 -21.87 -9.24 7.75
CA PHE A 40 -20.62 -9.02 7.02
C PHE A 40 -20.47 -9.99 5.86
N THR A 41 -19.84 -9.52 4.79
CA THR A 41 -19.47 -10.31 3.62
C THR A 41 -17.95 -10.33 3.51
N LYS A 42 -17.36 -11.51 3.27
CA LYS A 42 -15.91 -11.67 3.07
C LYS A 42 -15.66 -12.67 1.93
N SER A 43 -14.77 -12.35 0.99
CA SER A 43 -14.21 -13.33 0.06
C SER A 43 -13.46 -14.41 0.85
N ILE A 44 -13.74 -15.68 0.58
CA ILE A 44 -13.02 -16.81 1.17
C ILE A 44 -12.45 -17.71 0.08
N ARG A 45 -11.44 -18.52 0.42
CA ARG A 45 -10.73 -19.37 -0.54
C ARG A 45 -10.79 -20.84 -0.14
N ALA A 46 -10.92 -21.71 -1.14
CA ALA A 46 -10.91 -23.16 -0.97
C ALA A 46 -9.50 -23.78 -1.02
N THR A 47 -8.50 -23.02 -1.49
CA THR A 47 -7.07 -23.40 -1.46
C THR A 47 -6.17 -22.25 -0.99
N PRO A 48 -4.97 -22.59 -0.47
CA PRO A 48 -3.84 -21.66 -0.36
C PRO A 48 -3.50 -20.94 -1.66
N ILE A 49 -2.75 -19.83 -1.54
CA ILE A 49 -2.05 -19.23 -2.68
C ILE A 49 -0.71 -19.93 -2.85
N GLU A 50 -0.44 -20.46 -4.03
CA GLU A 50 0.84 -21.13 -4.37
C GLU A 50 1.83 -20.19 -5.08
N ARG A 51 1.34 -19.04 -5.57
CA ARG A 51 2.05 -18.10 -6.44
C ARG A 51 2.18 -16.71 -5.81
N VAL A 52 3.38 -16.12 -5.87
CA VAL A 52 3.62 -14.75 -5.38
C VAL A 52 4.36 -13.93 -6.43
N ASP A 53 3.83 -12.77 -6.81
CA ASP A 53 4.50 -11.75 -7.60
C ASP A 53 4.97 -10.62 -6.66
N LEU A 54 6.27 -10.58 -6.38
CA LEU A 54 6.92 -9.54 -5.58
C LEU A 54 7.50 -8.46 -6.49
N LEU A 55 6.98 -7.24 -6.36
CA LEU A 55 7.54 -6.04 -6.97
C LEU A 55 8.18 -5.17 -5.87
N LEU A 56 9.43 -4.75 -6.06
CA LEU A 56 10.03 -3.72 -5.23
C LEU A 56 10.06 -2.40 -6.00
N ALA A 57 9.49 -1.34 -5.42
CA ALA A 57 9.58 0.03 -5.91
C ALA A 57 10.66 0.75 -5.12
N ILE A 58 11.85 0.90 -5.72
CA ILE A 58 13.07 1.33 -5.03
C ILE A 58 13.45 2.73 -5.49
N ASP A 59 13.36 3.67 -4.55
CA ASP A 59 13.93 5.00 -4.66
C ASP A 59 15.43 4.93 -4.96
N ASN A 60 15.82 5.61 -6.05
CA ASN A 60 17.18 5.70 -6.56
C ASN A 60 17.77 7.12 -6.44
N SER A 61 17.23 7.94 -5.54
CA SER A 61 17.78 9.25 -5.17
C SER A 61 19.22 9.15 -4.62
N ALA A 62 19.91 10.28 -4.56
CA ALA A 62 21.31 10.34 -4.16
C ALA A 62 21.55 10.08 -2.65
N SER A 63 20.50 9.99 -1.83
CA SER A 63 20.58 9.67 -0.40
C SER A 63 20.30 8.19 -0.09
N MET A 64 19.96 7.37 -1.08
CA MET A 64 19.41 6.03 -0.86
C MET A 64 20.42 4.89 -0.68
N GLY A 65 21.72 5.05 -0.99
CA GLY A 65 22.68 3.94 -1.01
C GLY A 65 22.85 3.18 0.31
N ASP A 66 22.86 3.89 1.43
CA ASP A 66 22.89 3.28 2.77
C ASP A 66 21.65 2.41 3.02
N LYS A 67 20.50 2.86 2.52
CA LYS A 67 19.19 2.20 2.69
C LYS A 67 19.04 1.02 1.73
N GLN A 68 19.47 1.16 0.49
CA GLN A 68 19.60 0.05 -0.47
C GLN A 68 20.58 -1.01 0.03
N SER A 69 21.67 -0.63 0.72
CA SER A 69 22.61 -1.57 1.32
C SER A 69 21.97 -2.38 2.45
N ILE A 70 21.17 -1.74 3.32
CA ILE A 70 20.38 -2.45 4.35
C ILE A 70 19.34 -3.37 3.69
N LEU A 71 18.74 -2.97 2.56
CA LEU A 71 17.82 -3.82 1.80
C LEU A 71 18.53 -5.04 1.18
N GLN A 72 19.72 -4.89 0.61
CA GLN A 72 20.55 -6.00 0.10
C GLN A 72 20.89 -7.02 1.19
N GLU A 73 21.00 -6.60 2.45
CA GLU A 73 21.23 -7.49 3.59
C GLU A 73 19.96 -8.09 4.18
N ALA A 74 18.81 -7.40 4.08
CA ALA A 74 17.53 -7.87 4.61
C ALA A 74 16.72 -8.73 3.61
N ILE A 75 16.88 -8.51 2.30
CA ILE A 75 16.13 -9.25 1.26
C ILE A 75 16.33 -10.79 1.32
N PRO A 76 17.50 -11.36 1.72
CA PRO A 76 17.63 -12.79 1.94
C PRO A 76 16.68 -13.34 3.01
N ASP A 77 16.38 -12.59 4.07
CA ASP A 77 15.52 -13.06 5.16
C ASP A 77 14.05 -13.20 4.69
N LEU A 78 13.59 -12.29 3.81
CA LEU A 78 12.28 -12.39 3.15
C LEU A 78 12.22 -13.59 2.22
N ILE A 79 13.19 -13.71 1.31
CA ILE A 79 13.15 -14.73 0.26
C ILE A 79 13.37 -16.15 0.84
N ASN A 80 14.30 -16.33 1.78
CA ASN A 80 14.48 -17.60 2.48
C ASN A 80 13.20 -18.02 3.22
N ARG A 81 12.53 -17.09 3.91
CA ARG A 81 11.29 -17.42 4.65
C ARG A 81 10.10 -17.71 3.73
N LEU A 82 10.07 -17.18 2.50
CA LEU A 82 9.07 -17.55 1.50
C LEU A 82 9.30 -18.97 0.93
N VAL A 83 10.54 -19.33 0.57
CA VAL A 83 10.84 -20.60 -0.11
C VAL A 83 11.16 -21.76 0.85
N ALA A 84 11.53 -21.46 2.09
CA ALA A 84 11.74 -22.41 3.19
C ALA A 84 11.16 -21.87 4.51
N PRO A 85 9.82 -21.78 4.64
CA PRO A 85 9.15 -21.20 5.81
C PRO A 85 9.54 -21.84 7.14
N HIS A 86 9.39 -21.07 8.21
CA HIS A 86 9.74 -21.50 9.57
C HIS A 86 8.91 -22.73 10.01
N CYS A 87 9.57 -23.66 10.68
CA CYS A 87 8.96 -24.69 11.51
C CYS A 87 8.78 -24.14 12.93
N LEU A 88 7.54 -24.14 13.41
CA LEU A 88 7.14 -23.65 14.72
C LEU A 88 6.72 -24.80 15.63
N ASP A 89 7.02 -24.74 16.92
CA ASP A 89 6.52 -25.74 17.88
C ASP A 89 4.99 -25.78 17.91
N LYS A 90 4.38 -26.96 18.01
CA LYS A 90 2.92 -27.11 17.98
C LYS A 90 2.22 -26.53 19.23
N SER A 91 2.94 -26.39 20.34
CA SER A 91 2.41 -25.89 21.61
C SER A 91 2.71 -24.40 21.84
N THR A 92 3.95 -23.95 21.62
CA THR A 92 4.37 -22.56 21.90
C THR A 92 4.35 -21.62 20.69
N ASP A 93 4.22 -22.14 19.46
CA ASP A 93 4.43 -21.40 18.20
C ASP A 93 5.86 -20.80 18.03
N GLU A 94 6.82 -21.15 18.89
CA GLU A 94 8.21 -20.65 18.80
C GLU A 94 8.99 -21.33 17.67
N PHE A 95 10.01 -20.63 17.14
CA PHE A 95 10.87 -21.11 16.06
C PHE A 95 11.72 -22.33 16.47
N VAL A 96 11.70 -23.37 15.63
CA VAL A 96 12.50 -24.60 15.81
C VAL A 96 13.59 -24.72 14.74
N SER A 97 13.23 -24.50 13.48
CA SER A 97 14.14 -24.54 12.32
C SER A 97 13.49 -23.88 11.10
N ASN A 98 14.22 -23.70 10.01
CA ASN A 98 13.58 -23.57 8.69
C ASN A 98 13.07 -24.96 8.23
N SER A 99 12.07 -24.98 7.36
CA SER A 99 11.58 -26.23 6.74
C SER A 99 12.51 -26.75 5.66
N GLN A 100 12.48 -28.07 5.44
CA GLN A 100 13.26 -28.73 4.39
C GLN A 100 12.29 -29.34 3.38
N ASN A 101 12.18 -28.72 2.19
CA ASN A 101 11.20 -29.05 1.15
C ASN A 101 9.75 -29.11 1.71
N GLY A 102 9.38 -28.14 2.54
CA GLY A 102 8.08 -28.06 3.22
C GLY A 102 7.90 -29.01 4.42
N ASN A 103 8.88 -29.86 4.73
CA ASN A 103 8.83 -30.76 5.89
C ASN A 103 9.39 -30.08 7.13
N CYS A 104 8.85 -30.44 8.30
CA CYS A 104 9.25 -29.93 9.60
C CYS A 104 9.54 -31.05 10.61
N PRO A 105 10.43 -30.86 11.60
CA PRO A 105 10.73 -31.85 12.64
C PRO A 105 9.49 -32.34 13.41
N LEU A 106 9.54 -33.59 13.90
CA LEU A 106 8.52 -34.13 14.79
C LEU A 106 8.33 -33.21 16.02
N GLY A 107 7.07 -32.97 16.39
CA GLY A 107 6.69 -31.98 17.42
C GLY A 107 6.34 -30.60 16.86
N SER A 108 6.90 -30.21 15.70
CA SER A 108 6.68 -28.90 15.07
C SER A 108 5.68 -28.95 13.89
N LYS A 109 5.22 -27.79 13.44
CA LYS A 109 4.36 -27.54 12.27
C LYS A 109 5.01 -26.46 11.39
N ILE A 110 4.72 -26.45 10.09
CA ILE A 110 5.18 -25.35 9.22
C ILE A 110 4.33 -24.10 9.44
N GLU A 111 4.92 -22.91 9.30
CA GLU A 111 4.23 -21.62 9.49
C GLU A 111 3.23 -21.34 8.35
N PHE A 112 3.60 -21.65 7.11
CA PHE A 112 2.77 -21.62 5.89
C PHE A 112 3.38 -22.53 4.81
N PRO A 113 2.64 -22.97 3.78
CA PRO A 113 3.19 -23.76 2.68
C PRO A 113 4.32 -23.00 1.94
N PRO A 114 5.43 -23.65 1.53
CA PRO A 114 6.52 -22.97 0.85
C PRO A 114 6.09 -22.42 -0.51
N VAL A 115 6.57 -21.23 -0.87
CA VAL A 115 6.33 -20.66 -2.20
C VAL A 115 7.26 -21.33 -3.22
N HIS A 116 6.65 -22.07 -4.14
CA HIS A 116 7.34 -22.78 -5.21
C HIS A 116 7.21 -22.11 -6.59
N ASP A 117 6.49 -20.99 -6.70
CA ASP A 117 6.32 -20.27 -7.97
C ASP A 117 6.31 -18.76 -7.70
N LEU A 118 7.50 -18.15 -7.58
CA LEU A 118 7.72 -16.77 -7.13
C LEU A 118 8.37 -15.93 -8.23
N HIS A 119 7.81 -14.76 -8.52
CA HIS A 119 8.42 -13.75 -9.38
C HIS A 119 8.94 -12.58 -8.52
N ILE A 120 10.13 -12.07 -8.83
CA ILE A 120 10.74 -10.92 -8.13
C ILE A 120 11.21 -9.90 -9.16
N GLY A 121 10.51 -8.76 -9.25
CA GLY A 121 10.80 -7.65 -10.14
C GLY A 121 11.11 -6.38 -9.37
N VAL A 122 11.77 -5.41 -10.03
CA VAL A 122 12.13 -4.12 -9.43
C VAL A 122 11.79 -2.99 -10.40
N VAL A 123 11.25 -1.89 -9.88
CA VAL A 123 11.01 -0.60 -10.56
C VAL A 123 11.59 0.54 -9.70
N THR A 124 11.67 1.75 -10.23
CA THR A 124 12.33 2.91 -9.58
C THR A 124 11.60 4.23 -9.84
N SER A 125 11.82 5.23 -8.98
CA SER A 125 11.26 6.59 -9.13
C SER A 125 11.67 7.34 -10.42
N SER A 126 12.72 6.89 -11.12
CA SER A 126 13.15 7.37 -12.44
C SER A 126 12.16 7.07 -13.59
N LEU A 127 11.15 7.92 -13.77
CA LEU A 127 10.30 7.97 -14.98
C LEU A 127 10.68 9.15 -15.92
N GLY A 128 11.95 9.58 -15.89
CA GLY A 128 12.53 10.55 -16.84
C GLY A 128 12.18 12.01 -16.58
N PRO A 129 12.42 12.92 -17.54
CA PRO A 129 12.12 14.34 -17.37
C PRO A 129 10.62 14.68 -17.49
N ARG A 130 9.74 13.68 -17.71
CA ARG A 130 8.28 13.82 -17.93
C ARG A 130 7.89 14.84 -19.03
N MET A 131 8.80 15.16 -19.97
CA MET A 131 8.57 16.13 -21.05
C MET A 131 9.46 15.86 -22.26
N THR A 132 9.09 16.43 -23.42
CA THR A 132 9.94 16.37 -24.63
C THR A 132 11.22 17.18 -24.44
N PRO A 133 12.40 16.70 -24.88
CA PRO A 133 13.65 17.46 -24.88
C PRO A 133 13.61 18.75 -25.72
N LYS A 134 13.18 19.85 -25.11
CA LYS A 134 13.46 21.23 -25.55
C LYS A 134 14.72 21.73 -24.86
N LYS A 135 15.43 22.70 -25.45
CA LYS A 135 16.49 23.45 -24.74
C LYS A 135 15.86 24.26 -23.60
N GLY A 136 15.84 23.72 -22.38
CA GLY A 136 15.17 24.38 -21.25
C GLY A 136 15.02 23.56 -19.97
N ILE A 137 16.14 23.03 -19.46
CA ILE A 137 16.35 22.55 -18.07
C ILE A 137 15.11 21.97 -17.35
N SER A 138 14.87 20.67 -17.53
CA SER A 138 14.07 19.86 -16.60
C SER A 138 14.72 19.84 -15.21
N ILE A 139 13.99 19.54 -14.14
CA ILE A 139 14.62 19.37 -12.82
C ILE A 139 15.66 18.23 -12.81
N CYS A 140 15.47 17.16 -13.61
CA CYS A 140 16.50 16.12 -13.80
C CYS A 140 17.76 16.62 -14.53
N ASP A 141 17.65 17.68 -15.35
CA ASP A 141 18.84 18.31 -15.99
C ASP A 141 19.71 19.05 -14.95
N GLY A 142 19.20 19.28 -13.73
CA GLY A 142 19.96 19.88 -12.63
C GLY A 142 21.04 18.96 -12.05
N LEU A 143 20.91 17.64 -12.25
CA LEU A 143 21.88 16.62 -11.82
C LEU A 143 23.02 16.40 -12.84
N LEU A 144 23.11 17.25 -13.88
CA LEU A 144 24.06 17.08 -14.96
C LEU A 144 25.50 17.44 -14.56
N ILE A 145 26.28 16.38 -14.34
CA ILE A 145 27.70 16.26 -14.69
C ILE A 145 28.63 17.10 -13.80
N SER A 146 29.10 16.46 -12.72
CA SER A 146 30.53 16.57 -12.40
C SER A 146 31.32 16.08 -13.63
N PRO A 147 32.29 16.84 -14.19
CA PRO A 147 32.94 16.52 -15.47
C PRO A 147 33.73 15.20 -15.48
N ASN A 148 33.84 14.53 -14.33
CA ASN A 148 34.50 13.23 -14.18
C ASN A 148 33.53 12.03 -14.19
N GLN A 149 32.20 12.24 -14.23
CA GLN A 149 31.18 11.16 -14.14
C GLN A 149 30.16 11.21 -15.29
N PRO A 150 30.53 10.83 -16.53
CA PRO A 150 29.67 10.90 -17.70
C PRO A 150 28.58 9.81 -17.77
N THR A 151 28.56 8.84 -16.83
CA THR A 151 27.59 7.74 -16.77
C THR A 151 26.32 8.07 -15.97
N ALA A 152 26.32 9.15 -15.18
CA ALA A 152 25.23 9.46 -14.24
C ALA A 152 23.83 9.55 -14.88
N THR A 153 23.75 9.95 -16.15
CA THR A 153 22.47 10.09 -16.88
C THR A 153 21.83 8.78 -17.31
N GLN A 154 22.52 7.64 -17.16
CA GLN A 154 22.05 6.34 -17.66
C GLN A 154 20.76 5.85 -16.97
N TYR A 155 20.50 6.32 -15.74
CA TYR A 155 19.43 5.84 -14.86
C TYR A 155 18.38 6.91 -14.52
N PHE A 156 18.29 7.99 -15.31
CA PHE A 156 17.29 9.06 -15.12
C PHE A 156 15.89 8.66 -15.63
N ASP A 157 15.80 7.77 -16.62
CA ASP A 157 14.53 7.35 -17.24
C ASP A 157 14.49 5.83 -17.43
N ASP A 158 14.03 5.12 -16.41
CA ASP A 158 13.71 3.69 -16.46
C ASP A 158 12.26 3.44 -16.94
N GLN A 159 11.49 4.50 -17.23
CA GLN A 159 10.15 4.45 -17.85
C GLN A 159 9.11 3.56 -17.14
N GLY A 160 9.34 3.16 -15.89
CA GLY A 160 8.49 2.18 -15.19
C GLY A 160 8.63 0.76 -15.74
N HIS A 161 9.74 0.49 -16.43
CA HIS A 161 10.14 -0.85 -16.88
C HIS A 161 10.80 -1.60 -15.72
N LEU A 162 10.72 -2.92 -15.73
CA LEU A 162 11.45 -3.75 -14.78
C LEU A 162 12.95 -3.58 -14.99
N VAL A 163 13.68 -3.22 -13.93
CA VAL A 163 15.12 -2.98 -13.95
C VAL A 163 15.93 -4.18 -13.48
N TYR A 164 17.12 -4.33 -14.05
CA TYR A 164 18.21 -5.13 -13.53
C TYR A 164 19.50 -4.38 -13.84
N ARG A 165 20.32 -4.09 -12.83
CA ARG A 165 21.60 -3.40 -12.99
C ARG A 165 22.75 -4.40 -12.96
N THR A 166 23.77 -4.14 -13.77
CA THR A 166 25.05 -4.84 -13.74
C THR A 166 26.15 -3.81 -13.52
N THR A 167 27.24 -4.21 -12.84
CA THR A 167 28.36 -3.29 -12.54
C THR A 167 29.13 -2.88 -13.80
N ASP A 168 29.08 -3.69 -14.86
CA ASP A 168 29.38 -3.28 -16.24
C ASP A 168 28.08 -3.23 -17.05
N PRO A 169 27.63 -2.07 -17.57
CA PRO A 169 26.41 -1.98 -18.38
C PRO A 169 26.56 -2.60 -19.78
N ASN A 170 27.76 -3.01 -20.19
CA ASN A 170 28.02 -3.76 -21.42
C ASN A 170 27.92 -5.28 -21.20
N GLN A 171 27.84 -5.74 -19.95
CA GLN A 171 27.68 -7.15 -19.63
C GLN A 171 26.29 -7.63 -20.07
N PRO A 172 26.17 -8.75 -20.82
CA PRO A 172 24.86 -9.31 -21.14
C PRO A 172 24.14 -9.75 -19.86
N LEU A 173 22.83 -9.52 -19.81
CA LEU A 173 21.99 -9.98 -18.70
C LEU A 173 22.08 -11.52 -18.58
N PRO A 174 22.02 -12.07 -17.36
CA PRO A 174 22.01 -13.51 -17.18
C PRO A 174 20.78 -14.18 -17.85
N PRO A 175 20.88 -15.42 -18.36
CA PRO A 175 19.75 -16.10 -19.02
C PRO A 175 18.55 -16.38 -18.11
N ASP A 176 18.72 -16.30 -16.78
CA ASP A 176 17.65 -16.36 -15.78
C ASP A 176 16.88 -15.03 -15.59
N ILE A 177 17.34 -13.96 -16.25
CA ILE A 177 16.82 -12.57 -16.19
C ILE A 177 16.31 -12.09 -17.56
N ASP A 178 17.04 -12.43 -18.62
CA ASP A 178 16.80 -11.96 -19.99
C ASP A 178 15.57 -12.65 -20.63
N PRO A 179 14.72 -11.93 -21.42
CA PRO A 179 14.72 -10.48 -21.66
C PRO A 179 13.84 -9.70 -20.67
N SER A 180 13.01 -10.37 -19.86
CA SER A 180 11.91 -9.74 -19.12
C SER A 180 12.34 -8.99 -17.84
N ARG A 181 13.63 -9.04 -17.45
CA ARG A 181 14.26 -8.28 -16.34
C ARG A 181 13.67 -8.56 -14.95
N PHE A 182 13.25 -9.80 -14.68
CA PHE A 182 12.84 -10.22 -13.33
C PHE A 182 13.23 -11.67 -13.03
N LEU A 183 13.39 -11.97 -11.74
CA LEU A 183 13.73 -13.31 -11.24
C LEU A 183 12.47 -14.18 -11.26
N ALA A 184 12.53 -15.37 -11.86
CA ALA A 184 11.48 -16.38 -11.72
C ALA A 184 12.01 -17.60 -10.98
N TRP A 185 11.52 -17.83 -9.76
CA TRP A 185 11.80 -19.01 -8.95
C TRP A 185 10.79 -20.10 -9.25
N TYR A 186 11.28 -21.25 -9.73
CA TYR A 186 10.50 -22.46 -9.88
C TYR A 186 11.39 -23.69 -9.63
N PRO A 187 11.45 -24.23 -8.41
CA PRO A 187 12.31 -25.36 -8.10
C PRO A 187 11.80 -26.62 -8.79
N THR A 188 12.72 -27.48 -9.20
CA THR A 188 12.38 -28.82 -9.70
C THR A 188 11.56 -29.55 -8.62
N PRO A 189 10.36 -30.08 -8.91
CA PRO A 189 9.39 -30.47 -7.88
C PRO A 189 9.95 -31.57 -6.96
N ALA A 190 10.28 -31.18 -5.72
CA ALA A 190 11.05 -31.98 -4.78
C ALA A 190 10.20 -32.80 -3.80
N ASN A 191 8.94 -33.09 -4.12
CA ASN A 191 8.18 -34.15 -3.42
C ASN A 191 7.03 -34.71 -4.28
N PRO A 192 6.93 -36.05 -4.50
CA PRO A 192 5.77 -36.68 -5.15
C PRO A 192 4.46 -36.66 -4.33
N SER A 193 4.50 -36.15 -3.10
CA SER A 193 3.39 -36.23 -2.13
C SER A 193 2.12 -35.45 -2.50
N THR A 194 2.17 -34.55 -3.49
CA THR A 194 0.99 -33.81 -4.01
C THR A 194 0.25 -34.54 -5.13
N GLY A 195 0.55 -35.82 -5.37
CA GLY A 195 -0.23 -36.67 -6.30
C GLY A 195 -0.11 -36.30 -7.78
N GLY A 196 0.87 -35.46 -8.16
CA GLY A 196 1.13 -35.05 -9.54
C GLY A 196 0.49 -33.71 -9.95
N ASN A 197 -0.21 -33.03 -9.06
CA ASN A 197 -0.91 -31.76 -9.36
C ASN A 197 -0.02 -30.50 -9.28
N ALA A 198 1.31 -30.63 -9.39
CA ALA A 198 2.18 -29.45 -9.53
C ALA A 198 1.86 -28.73 -10.87
N PRO A 199 1.71 -27.39 -10.89
CA PRO A 199 1.53 -26.65 -12.13
C PRO A 199 2.63 -26.97 -13.15
N PRO A 200 2.35 -26.91 -14.47
CA PRO A 200 3.40 -27.05 -15.47
C PRO A 200 4.44 -25.92 -15.29
N PRO A 201 5.74 -26.20 -15.44
CA PRO A 201 6.78 -25.19 -15.25
C PRO A 201 6.58 -24.03 -16.25
N PRO A 202 6.92 -22.78 -15.88
CA PRO A 202 6.83 -21.63 -16.77
C PRO A 202 7.55 -21.84 -18.11
N SER A 203 7.03 -21.25 -19.18
CA SER A 203 7.63 -21.26 -20.53
C SER A 203 8.92 -20.43 -20.65
N ARG A 204 9.39 -19.84 -19.55
CA ARG A 204 10.60 -19.00 -19.45
C ARG A 204 11.70 -19.65 -18.59
N PRO A 205 12.96 -19.20 -18.70
CA PRO A 205 14.01 -19.57 -17.76
C PRO A 205 13.60 -19.29 -16.30
N THR A 206 13.96 -20.24 -15.43
CA THR A 206 13.62 -20.26 -14.00
C THR A 206 14.81 -20.71 -13.16
N ILE A 207 15.00 -20.03 -12.03
CA ILE A 207 15.99 -20.34 -11.00
C ILE A 207 15.50 -21.57 -10.21
N LYS A 208 16.40 -22.52 -9.94
CA LYS A 208 16.10 -23.83 -9.32
C LYS A 208 16.91 -24.12 -8.06
N ASP A 209 18.03 -23.43 -7.87
CA ASP A 209 18.85 -23.47 -6.65
C ASP A 209 18.46 -22.30 -5.75
N PRO A 210 18.05 -22.53 -4.48
CA PRO A 210 17.80 -21.44 -3.52
C PRO A 210 19.00 -20.51 -3.37
N THR A 211 20.23 -21.02 -3.45
CA THR A 211 21.47 -20.25 -3.31
C THR A 211 21.58 -19.20 -4.42
N GLN A 212 21.33 -19.60 -5.67
CA GLN A 212 21.26 -18.69 -6.81
C GLN A 212 20.11 -17.68 -6.66
N LEU A 213 18.94 -18.10 -6.15
CA LEU A 213 17.82 -17.18 -5.93
C LEU A 213 18.18 -16.08 -4.93
N ILE A 214 18.81 -16.44 -3.80
CA ILE A 214 19.23 -15.47 -2.80
C ILE A 214 20.26 -14.51 -3.38
N GLN A 215 21.32 -15.02 -4.04
CA GLN A 215 22.31 -14.16 -4.70
C GLN A 215 21.66 -13.18 -5.68
N ARG A 216 20.78 -13.66 -6.57
CA ARG A 216 20.04 -12.82 -7.53
C ARG A 216 19.13 -11.80 -6.86
N SER A 217 18.53 -12.15 -5.73
CA SER A 217 17.66 -11.23 -4.96
C SER A 217 18.45 -10.10 -4.33
N GLN A 218 19.74 -10.32 -4.00
CA GLN A 218 20.65 -9.24 -3.56
C GLN A 218 21.16 -8.42 -4.75
N GLU A 219 21.47 -9.05 -5.89
CA GLU A 219 21.90 -8.36 -7.12
C GLU A 219 20.81 -7.41 -7.66
N ILE A 220 19.54 -7.83 -7.71
CA ILE A 220 18.47 -7.06 -8.38
C ILE A 220 18.05 -5.78 -7.63
N VAL A 221 18.17 -5.74 -6.30
CA VAL A 221 17.77 -4.57 -5.49
C VAL A 221 18.82 -3.46 -5.44
N ALA A 222 19.99 -3.65 -6.05
CA ALA A 222 21.04 -2.64 -6.19
C ALA A 222 20.78 -1.71 -7.39
N VAL A 223 19.76 -0.85 -7.30
CA VAL A 223 19.30 -0.02 -8.43
C VAL A 223 20.17 1.21 -8.73
N GLY A 224 20.93 1.68 -7.74
CA GLY A 224 21.83 2.83 -7.82
C GLY A 224 21.26 4.11 -7.17
N GLU A 225 22.08 5.17 -7.16
CA GLU A 225 21.84 6.46 -6.48
C GLU A 225 21.84 7.66 -7.46
N THR A 226 21.62 7.39 -8.75
CA THR A 226 21.64 8.42 -9.82
C THR A 226 20.29 8.51 -10.51
N GLY A 227 19.23 8.63 -9.70
CA GLY A 227 17.86 8.85 -10.16
C GLY A 227 17.62 10.24 -10.75
N CYS A 228 16.38 10.49 -11.17
CA CYS A 228 15.98 11.77 -11.78
C CYS A 228 15.82 12.94 -10.77
N GLY A 229 15.79 12.67 -9.46
CA GLY A 229 15.39 13.65 -8.43
C GLY A 229 13.90 14.01 -8.54
N ILE A 230 13.06 13.01 -8.82
CA ILE A 230 11.60 13.11 -8.89
C ILE A 230 11.04 11.83 -8.29
N GLU A 231 10.37 11.97 -7.15
CA GLU A 231 10.08 10.86 -6.26
C GLU A 231 8.72 10.28 -6.57
N SER A 232 8.74 9.38 -7.54
CA SER A 232 7.55 8.88 -8.21
C SER A 232 7.27 7.41 -7.93
N GLN A 233 7.63 6.94 -6.74
CA GLN A 233 7.47 5.55 -6.32
C GLN A 233 6.02 5.06 -6.54
N MET A 234 5.02 5.85 -6.12
CA MET A 234 3.62 5.48 -6.33
C MET A 234 3.19 5.45 -7.81
N GLU A 235 3.88 6.15 -8.72
CA GLU A 235 3.62 6.09 -10.16
C GLU A 235 4.34 4.92 -10.83
N ASP A 236 5.51 4.51 -10.37
CA ASP A 236 6.30 3.46 -11.02
C ASP A 236 5.54 2.12 -11.04
N TRP A 237 5.02 1.68 -9.89
CA TRP A 237 4.21 0.47 -9.79
C TRP A 237 2.78 0.67 -10.29
N TYR A 238 2.21 1.87 -10.26
CA TYR A 238 0.89 2.11 -10.87
C TYR A 238 0.97 1.99 -12.39
N ARG A 239 1.97 2.63 -12.99
CA ARG A 239 2.25 2.58 -14.43
C ARG A 239 2.59 1.16 -14.88
N PHE A 240 3.42 0.45 -14.11
CA PHE A 240 3.77 -0.93 -14.40
C PHE A 240 2.59 -1.91 -14.20
N LEU A 241 1.96 -1.94 -13.03
CA LEU A 241 0.96 -2.96 -12.66
C LEU A 241 -0.48 -2.64 -13.08
N ILE A 242 -0.89 -1.36 -13.15
CA ILE A 242 -2.31 -0.95 -13.14
C ILE A 242 -2.74 -0.17 -14.39
N GLN A 243 -1.90 0.69 -14.97
CA GLN A 243 -2.31 1.49 -16.13
C GLN A 243 -2.58 0.58 -17.35
N PRO A 244 -3.79 0.53 -17.95
CA PRO A 244 -4.10 -0.39 -19.04
C PRO A 244 -3.33 -0.04 -20.32
N ASP A 245 -3.28 1.26 -20.62
CA ASP A 245 -2.71 1.84 -21.83
C ASP A 245 -1.50 2.75 -21.50
N PRO A 246 -0.41 2.20 -20.93
CA PRO A 246 0.74 2.98 -20.49
C PRO A 246 1.32 3.77 -21.66
N TYR A 247 1.59 5.06 -21.48
CA TYR A 247 2.08 5.93 -22.54
C TYR A 247 3.58 5.73 -22.80
N SER A 248 4.03 5.70 -24.05
CA SER A 248 5.48 5.56 -24.35
C SER A 248 6.26 6.88 -24.29
N SER A 249 5.58 8.02 -24.32
CA SER A 249 6.24 9.35 -24.20
C SER A 249 5.26 10.47 -23.85
N ILE A 250 5.81 11.62 -23.44
CA ILE A 250 5.08 12.87 -23.19
C ILE A 250 5.56 13.95 -24.17
N ASP A 251 4.62 14.43 -24.98
CA ASP A 251 4.77 15.55 -25.91
C ASP A 251 4.46 16.86 -25.21
N THR A 252 5.40 17.80 -25.18
CA THR A 252 5.24 19.19 -24.68
C THR A 252 5.56 20.22 -25.78
N SER A 253 5.56 19.80 -27.05
CA SER A 253 5.87 20.67 -28.19
C SER A 253 4.94 21.88 -28.27
N THR A 254 3.64 21.68 -28.02
CA THR A 254 2.55 22.68 -28.03
C THR A 254 2.42 23.53 -26.75
N GLU A 255 3.38 23.43 -25.81
CA GLU A 255 3.27 23.97 -24.43
C GLU A 255 2.13 23.40 -23.58
N THR A 256 1.45 22.36 -24.08
CA THR A 256 0.50 21.52 -23.36
C THR A 256 1.04 20.10 -23.36
N ALA A 257 1.17 19.46 -22.20
CA ALA A 257 1.60 18.08 -22.11
C ALA A 257 0.52 17.14 -22.66
N GLN A 258 0.92 16.20 -23.50
CA GLN A 258 0.07 15.17 -24.10
C GLN A 258 0.79 13.83 -24.09
N TRP A 259 0.15 12.80 -23.56
CA TRP A 259 0.64 11.42 -23.68
C TRP A 259 0.61 10.94 -25.13
N LYS A 260 1.60 10.14 -25.52
CA LYS A 260 1.72 9.56 -26.87
C LYS A 260 2.03 8.07 -26.80
N GLY A 261 1.64 7.37 -27.86
CA GLY A 261 1.90 5.95 -28.08
C GLY A 261 1.33 5.03 -27.01
N ILE A 262 1.83 3.80 -27.01
CA ILE A 262 1.67 2.78 -25.97
C ILE A 262 3.06 2.21 -25.67
N ASP A 263 3.36 1.98 -24.40
CA ASP A 263 4.60 1.35 -23.95
C ASP A 263 4.49 -0.18 -24.07
N GLU A 264 4.94 -0.70 -25.22
CA GLU A 264 4.97 -2.15 -25.48
C GLU A 264 5.92 -2.90 -24.53
N THR A 265 6.96 -2.25 -23.98
CA THR A 265 7.87 -2.88 -23.00
C THR A 265 7.13 -3.16 -21.70
N ILE A 266 6.35 -2.20 -21.18
CA ILE A 266 5.51 -2.44 -19.99
C ILE A 266 4.48 -3.52 -20.27
N LEU A 267 3.78 -3.49 -21.42
CA LEU A 267 2.80 -4.53 -21.74
C LEU A 267 3.44 -5.92 -21.73
N LYS A 268 4.58 -6.08 -22.41
CA LYS A 268 5.27 -7.37 -22.49
C LYS A 268 5.85 -7.83 -21.15
N GLN A 269 6.47 -6.92 -20.39
CA GLN A 269 7.02 -7.23 -19.07
C GLN A 269 5.91 -7.54 -18.05
N ARG A 270 4.83 -6.77 -18.02
CA ARG A 270 3.66 -7.04 -17.16
C ARG A 270 3.00 -8.36 -17.52
N HIS A 271 2.81 -8.68 -18.80
CA HIS A 271 2.29 -9.97 -19.24
C HIS A 271 3.13 -11.14 -18.72
N ASP A 272 4.46 -11.04 -18.81
CA ASP A 272 5.36 -12.10 -18.37
C ASP A 272 5.41 -12.23 -16.84
N PHE A 273 5.33 -11.09 -16.13
CA PHE A 273 5.49 -10.99 -14.68
C PHE A 273 4.22 -11.29 -13.89
N LEU A 274 3.08 -10.71 -14.26
CA LEU A 274 1.90 -10.63 -13.41
C LEU A 274 0.93 -11.79 -13.67
N ARG A 275 0.86 -12.76 -12.74
CA ARG A 275 0.09 -14.01 -12.93
C ARG A 275 -1.32 -13.90 -12.33
N PRO A 276 -2.41 -14.09 -13.11
CA PRO A 276 -3.82 -13.84 -12.70
C PRO A 276 -4.36 -14.49 -11.41
N ASP A 277 -3.63 -15.43 -10.82
CA ASP A 277 -3.95 -16.21 -9.62
C ASP A 277 -2.98 -16.00 -8.43
N SER A 278 -1.94 -15.18 -8.60
CA SER A 278 -0.94 -14.92 -7.54
C SER A 278 -1.42 -13.96 -6.44
N ALA A 279 -0.76 -14.02 -5.28
CA ALA A 279 -0.64 -12.84 -4.42
C ALA A 279 0.30 -11.82 -5.07
N VAL A 280 -0.03 -10.54 -4.98
CA VAL A 280 0.86 -9.44 -5.39
C VAL A 280 1.38 -8.76 -4.14
N VAL A 281 2.68 -8.53 -4.08
CA VAL A 281 3.33 -7.83 -2.98
C VAL A 281 4.12 -6.67 -3.57
N ILE A 282 3.76 -5.45 -3.21
CA ILE A 282 4.51 -4.24 -3.53
C ILE A 282 5.29 -3.85 -2.27
N ILE A 283 6.62 -3.79 -2.35
CA ILE A 283 7.47 -3.20 -1.31
C ILE A 283 8.04 -1.90 -1.85
N GLU A 284 7.48 -0.79 -1.38
CA GLU A 284 7.92 0.57 -1.67
C GLU A 284 8.96 0.98 -0.62
N ILE A 285 10.08 1.57 -1.05
CA ILE A 285 11.15 2.04 -0.18
C ILE A 285 11.66 3.40 -0.67
N SER A 286 11.61 4.42 0.21
CA SER A 286 12.02 5.79 -0.11
C SER A 286 12.32 6.62 1.14
N ASP A 287 13.30 7.54 1.05
CA ASP A 287 13.63 8.49 2.12
C ASP A 287 13.05 9.90 1.94
N GLU A 288 12.32 10.14 0.85
CA GLU A 288 11.69 11.43 0.48
C GLU A 288 10.19 11.27 0.16
N ASN A 289 9.42 12.37 0.20
CA ASN A 289 7.96 12.34 0.00
C ASN A 289 7.58 12.37 -1.49
N TYR A 290 6.49 11.68 -1.84
CA TYR A 290 6.03 11.51 -3.22
C TYR A 290 5.87 12.83 -3.98
N SER A 291 6.64 13.00 -5.05
CA SER A 291 6.90 14.25 -5.75
C SER A 291 6.49 14.25 -7.25
N GLU A 292 5.95 13.13 -7.77
CA GLU A 292 5.39 13.06 -9.14
C GLU A 292 4.26 14.06 -9.38
N ILE A 293 4.11 14.47 -10.65
CA ILE A 293 3.14 15.47 -11.10
C ILE A 293 2.23 14.89 -12.18
N ASP A 294 0.93 15.12 -12.05
CA ASP A 294 -0.01 14.97 -13.15
C ASP A 294 0.33 16.00 -14.24
N VAL A 295 1.10 15.58 -15.25
CA VAL A 295 1.46 16.43 -16.39
C VAL A 295 0.24 16.95 -17.15
N ARG A 296 -0.89 16.23 -17.12
CA ARG A 296 -2.16 16.60 -17.77
C ARG A 296 -2.99 17.60 -16.95
N ALA A 297 -2.66 17.84 -15.69
CA ALA A 297 -3.33 18.81 -14.82
C ALA A 297 -3.37 20.21 -15.44
N LEU A 298 -4.38 21.00 -15.05
CA LEU A 298 -4.58 22.39 -15.46
C LEU A 298 -4.61 22.57 -17.00
N GLY A 299 -5.15 21.59 -17.73
CA GLY A 299 -5.21 21.60 -19.20
C GLY A 299 -3.86 21.27 -19.85
N GLY A 300 -3.11 20.33 -19.28
CA GLY A 300 -1.76 19.97 -19.73
C GLY A 300 -0.69 20.98 -19.35
N GLN A 301 -0.89 21.77 -18.28
CA GLN A 301 0.11 22.70 -17.76
C GLN A 301 0.90 22.15 -16.56
N GLY A 302 0.46 21.04 -15.95
CA GLY A 302 1.08 20.44 -14.76
C GLY A 302 2.59 20.19 -14.92
N TYR A 303 3.03 19.72 -16.09
CA TYR A 303 4.46 19.46 -16.38
C TYR A 303 5.39 20.67 -16.12
N LYS A 304 4.87 21.91 -16.07
CA LYS A 304 5.66 23.11 -15.79
C LYS A 304 6.27 23.11 -14.38
N PHE A 305 5.68 22.39 -13.42
CA PHE A 305 6.26 22.21 -12.09
C PHE A 305 7.57 21.39 -12.14
N LEU A 306 7.73 20.52 -13.14
CA LEU A 306 8.95 19.73 -13.39
C LEU A 306 10.03 20.48 -14.21
N THR A 307 9.84 21.80 -14.42
CA THR A 307 10.83 22.66 -15.11
C THR A 307 11.53 23.59 -14.14
N ASN A 308 12.70 24.13 -14.50
CA ASN A 308 13.41 25.14 -13.70
C ASN A 308 12.78 26.56 -13.75
N ASN A 309 11.55 26.71 -14.22
CA ASN A 309 10.88 28.01 -14.28
C ASN A 309 10.30 28.39 -12.90
N LEU A 310 10.43 29.66 -12.52
CA LEU A 310 9.78 30.19 -11.32
C LEU A 310 8.26 30.10 -11.41
N MET A 311 7.64 29.48 -10.42
CA MET A 311 6.18 29.29 -10.35
C MET A 311 5.41 30.57 -9.95
N PRO A 312 4.09 30.60 -10.21
CA PRO A 312 3.20 31.63 -9.67
C PRO A 312 3.12 31.62 -8.14
N ARG A 313 2.90 32.80 -7.54
CA ARG A 313 2.52 32.91 -6.12
C ARG A 313 1.10 32.38 -5.86
N PRO A 314 0.80 31.94 -4.64
CA PRO A 314 -0.56 31.67 -4.17
C PRO A 314 -1.22 32.97 -3.72
N THR A 315 -2.55 33.05 -3.74
CA THR A 315 -3.29 34.06 -2.95
C THR A 315 -2.97 33.96 -1.46
N SER A 316 -2.90 35.09 -0.77
CA SER A 316 -2.52 35.23 0.65
C SER A 316 -3.24 34.27 1.61
N ILE A 317 -4.53 34.00 1.38
CA ILE A 317 -5.34 33.08 2.20
C ILE A 317 -4.81 31.63 2.21
N CYS A 318 -4.10 31.19 1.17
CA CYS A 318 -3.56 29.84 1.11
C CYS A 318 -2.61 29.53 2.27
N ALA A 319 -1.85 30.52 2.76
CA ALA A 319 -0.87 30.33 3.81
C ALA A 319 -1.48 29.83 5.13
N THR A 320 -2.74 30.20 5.43
CA THR A 320 -3.45 29.84 6.67
C THR A 320 -4.67 28.95 6.45
N ASN A 321 -5.22 28.89 5.23
CA ASN A 321 -6.30 27.99 4.87
C ASN A 321 -6.17 27.52 3.39
N PRO A 322 -5.36 26.47 3.13
CA PRO A 322 -5.23 25.85 1.80
C PRO A 322 -6.57 25.35 1.23
N MET A 323 -7.53 25.03 2.10
CA MET A 323 -8.87 24.53 1.74
C MET A 323 -9.89 25.64 1.46
N SER A 324 -9.50 26.92 1.54
CA SER A 324 -10.37 28.03 1.15
C SER A 324 -10.70 27.98 -0.34
N PRO A 325 -11.95 28.21 -0.78
CA PRO A 325 -12.28 28.41 -2.19
C PRO A 325 -11.51 29.57 -2.83
N ASP A 326 -11.15 30.59 -2.04
CA ASP A 326 -10.34 31.72 -2.48
C ASP A 326 -8.84 31.38 -2.54
N CYS A 327 -8.39 30.23 -2.00
CA CYS A 327 -7.02 29.78 -2.17
C CYS A 327 -6.82 29.30 -3.62
N THR A 328 -6.14 30.13 -4.41
CA THR A 328 -5.89 29.87 -5.84
C THR A 328 -4.55 30.44 -6.28
N SER A 329 -4.09 30.03 -7.47
CA SER A 329 -2.87 30.56 -8.06
C SER A 329 -3.11 31.98 -8.60
N CYS A 330 -2.15 32.89 -8.38
CA CYS A 330 -2.19 34.27 -8.88
C CYS A 330 -2.26 34.40 -10.42
N ARG A 331 -2.11 33.29 -11.17
CA ARG A 331 -2.26 33.25 -12.64
C ARG A 331 -3.57 32.65 -13.14
N MET A 332 -4.41 32.08 -12.28
CA MET A 332 -5.59 31.31 -12.72
C MET A 332 -6.93 32.05 -12.70
N THR A 333 -7.09 33.13 -11.93
CA THR A 333 -8.40 33.79 -11.79
C THR A 333 -8.34 35.31 -12.03
N THR A 334 -9.50 35.91 -12.24
CA THR A 334 -9.66 37.38 -12.30
C THR A 334 -9.89 37.99 -10.92
N THR A 335 -10.41 37.21 -9.96
CA THR A 335 -10.67 37.62 -8.57
C THR A 335 -9.39 37.76 -7.75
N SER A 336 -8.40 36.89 -7.97
CA SER A 336 -7.09 36.96 -7.27
C SER A 336 -6.28 38.22 -7.59
N LYS A 337 -6.61 39.00 -8.62
CA LYS A 337 -5.84 40.18 -9.06
C LYS A 337 -5.65 41.27 -8.01
N ASN A 338 -6.50 41.31 -6.98
CA ASN A 338 -6.43 42.28 -5.89
C ASN A 338 -5.79 41.72 -4.61
N ASP A 339 -5.40 40.44 -4.60
CA ASP A 339 -4.73 39.81 -3.45
C ASP A 339 -3.29 40.35 -3.31
N PRO A 340 -2.79 40.60 -2.08
CA PRO A 340 -1.44 41.13 -1.85
C PRO A 340 -0.32 40.34 -2.53
N ASN A 341 -0.40 39.01 -2.55
CA ASN A 341 0.62 38.17 -3.19
C ASN A 341 0.55 38.24 -4.72
N CYS A 342 -0.61 38.55 -5.29
CA CYS A 342 -0.78 38.64 -6.74
C CYS A 342 -0.43 40.03 -7.28
N LEU A 343 -0.50 41.06 -6.44
CA LEU A 343 0.06 42.39 -6.69
C LEU A 343 1.59 42.38 -6.56
N LEU A 344 2.12 41.71 -5.52
CA LEU A 344 3.56 41.50 -5.33
C LEU A 344 4.17 40.79 -6.54
N THR A 345 5.24 41.38 -7.11
CA THR A 345 6.01 40.83 -8.24
C THR A 345 5.17 40.31 -9.43
N LYS A 346 3.96 40.88 -9.62
CA LYS A 346 2.95 40.44 -10.61
C LYS A 346 2.54 38.96 -10.46
N GLY A 347 2.47 38.48 -9.22
CA GLY A 347 2.00 37.13 -8.90
C GLY A 347 2.97 36.01 -9.26
N MET A 348 4.27 36.30 -9.32
CA MET A 348 5.35 35.32 -9.57
C MET A 348 6.33 35.28 -8.40
N PHE A 349 6.88 34.11 -8.10
CA PHE A 349 8.11 34.05 -7.31
C PHE A 349 9.28 34.69 -8.08
N THR A 350 10.32 35.08 -7.34
CA THR A 350 11.43 35.91 -7.83
C THR A 350 12.81 35.38 -7.47
N ASP A 351 12.91 34.49 -6.48
CA ASP A 351 14.16 33.88 -6.03
C ASP A 351 14.00 32.36 -5.92
N SER A 352 14.63 31.61 -6.83
CA SER A 352 14.59 30.13 -6.85
C SER A 352 15.46 29.48 -5.77
N ALA A 353 16.29 30.24 -5.06
CA ALA A 353 17.08 29.75 -3.93
C ALA A 353 16.41 30.05 -2.56
N LYS A 354 15.29 30.77 -2.53
CA LYS A 354 14.58 31.13 -1.29
C LYS A 354 13.06 30.94 -1.31
N GLU A 355 12.40 31.14 -2.45
CA GLU A 355 10.93 31.14 -2.54
C GLU A 355 10.38 29.91 -3.29
N ASP A 356 10.98 29.57 -4.44
CA ASP A 356 10.55 28.47 -5.31
C ASP A 356 11.71 27.51 -5.61
N ILE A 357 12.19 26.87 -4.54
CA ILE A 357 13.29 25.90 -4.54
C ILE A 357 12.79 24.57 -5.13
N ASN A 358 13.46 24.07 -6.17
CA ASN A 358 13.07 22.88 -6.93
C ASN A 358 12.86 21.64 -6.03
N ASN A 359 13.84 21.28 -5.17
CA ASN A 359 13.78 20.08 -4.31
C ASN A 359 12.51 20.04 -3.44
N LEU A 360 12.07 21.22 -3.02
CA LEU A 360 10.94 21.40 -2.12
C LEU A 360 9.61 21.62 -2.86
N ARG A 361 9.61 21.78 -4.20
CA ARG A 361 8.44 22.28 -4.97
C ARG A 361 7.18 21.43 -4.80
N HIS A 362 7.33 20.15 -4.51
CA HIS A 362 6.19 19.23 -4.37
C HIS A 362 5.67 19.14 -2.92
N VAL A 363 6.35 19.78 -1.96
CA VAL A 363 5.92 19.90 -0.55
C VAL A 363 4.85 20.98 -0.42
N HIS A 364 3.72 20.65 0.24
CA HIS A 364 2.57 21.55 0.51
C HIS A 364 2.08 22.36 -0.71
N MET A 365 1.98 21.74 -1.89
CA MET A 365 1.74 22.44 -3.16
C MET A 365 0.55 23.42 -3.12
N LYS A 366 -0.59 23.00 -2.56
CA LYS A 366 -1.79 23.85 -2.46
C LYS A 366 -1.54 25.12 -1.63
N GLN A 367 -0.78 25.01 -0.54
CA GLN A 367 -0.39 26.14 0.30
C GLN A 367 0.62 27.06 -0.41
N ARG A 368 1.60 26.48 -1.12
CA ARG A 368 2.72 27.21 -1.76
C ARG A 368 2.39 27.84 -3.12
N TYR A 369 1.46 27.28 -3.89
CA TYR A 369 1.19 27.71 -5.28
C TYR A 369 -0.30 27.97 -5.56
N GLY A 370 -1.18 27.66 -4.60
CA GLY A 370 -2.64 27.81 -4.74
C GLY A 370 -3.29 26.69 -5.55
N VAL A 371 -2.50 25.73 -6.02
CA VAL A 371 -2.91 24.52 -6.73
C VAL A 371 -2.14 23.32 -6.20
N ASP A 372 -2.79 22.17 -6.21
CA ASP A 372 -2.11 20.88 -6.22
C ASP A 372 -2.24 20.34 -7.65
N VAL A 373 -1.17 19.75 -8.18
CA VAL A 373 -1.11 19.17 -9.53
C VAL A 373 -0.53 17.75 -9.50
N GLN A 374 -0.50 17.11 -8.34
CA GLN A 374 -0.23 15.68 -8.23
C GLN A 374 -1.51 14.88 -8.45
N PHE A 375 -1.39 13.60 -8.82
CA PHE A 375 -2.53 12.70 -8.84
C PHE A 375 -3.14 12.52 -7.42
N PRO A 376 -4.47 12.35 -7.31
CA PRO A 376 -5.13 12.13 -6.03
C PRO A 376 -4.87 10.72 -5.49
N LEU A 377 -4.82 10.57 -4.16
CA LEU A 377 -4.63 9.27 -3.49
C LEU A 377 -5.67 8.22 -3.90
N SER A 378 -6.88 8.65 -4.26
CA SER A 378 -7.95 7.79 -4.75
C SER A 378 -7.60 7.04 -6.04
N ARG A 379 -6.70 7.56 -6.89
CA ARG A 379 -6.20 6.85 -8.08
C ARG A 379 -5.42 5.59 -7.67
N TYR A 380 -4.46 5.74 -6.77
CA TYR A 380 -3.61 4.66 -6.27
C TYR A 380 -4.39 3.67 -5.40
N PHE A 381 -5.27 4.16 -4.52
CA PHE A 381 -6.18 3.33 -3.74
C PHE A 381 -7.11 2.50 -4.62
N ASN A 382 -7.78 3.10 -5.60
CA ASN A 382 -8.64 2.37 -6.55
C ASN A 382 -7.81 1.38 -7.40
N GLY A 383 -6.58 1.76 -7.76
CA GLY A 383 -5.64 0.90 -8.47
C GLY A 383 -5.35 -0.43 -7.76
N LEU A 384 -5.26 -0.43 -6.42
CA LEU A 384 -4.97 -1.62 -5.62
C LEU A 384 -6.22 -2.35 -5.09
N THR A 385 -7.43 -1.79 -5.25
CA THR A 385 -8.66 -2.30 -4.63
C THR A 385 -9.82 -2.54 -5.59
N SER A 386 -9.84 -1.89 -6.76
CA SER A 386 -10.95 -1.95 -7.71
C SER A 386 -10.61 -2.78 -8.94
N SER A 387 -11.50 -3.69 -9.32
CA SER A 387 -11.44 -4.43 -10.59
C SER A 387 -11.66 -3.56 -11.83
N LYS A 388 -12.14 -2.31 -11.65
CA LYS A 388 -12.34 -1.33 -12.72
C LYS A 388 -11.63 0.00 -12.42
N ILE A 389 -10.87 0.48 -13.39
CA ILE A 389 -10.03 1.69 -13.33
C ILE A 389 -10.03 2.40 -14.70
N PRO A 390 -9.65 3.69 -14.78
CA PRO A 390 -9.61 4.41 -16.05
C PRO A 390 -8.46 3.96 -16.97
N ASN A 391 -8.69 3.99 -18.29
CA ASN A 391 -7.63 4.27 -19.26
C ASN A 391 -7.35 5.79 -19.33
N ARG A 392 -6.33 6.24 -20.06
CA ARG A 392 -5.99 7.68 -20.16
C ARG A 392 -7.15 8.59 -20.61
N ASP A 393 -8.06 8.10 -21.45
CA ASP A 393 -9.28 8.85 -21.85
C ASP A 393 -10.34 8.91 -20.73
N GLY A 394 -10.38 7.90 -19.86
CA GLY A 394 -11.16 7.91 -18.62
C GLY A 394 -10.53 8.80 -17.54
N GLU A 395 -9.19 8.92 -17.51
CA GLU A 395 -8.47 9.86 -16.65
C GLU A 395 -8.78 11.31 -17.05
N TYR A 396 -8.78 11.63 -18.36
CA TYR A 396 -9.06 12.97 -18.92
C TYR A 396 -10.09 12.93 -20.07
N PRO A 397 -11.41 12.88 -19.76
CA PRO A 397 -12.47 12.93 -20.76
C PRO A 397 -12.40 14.19 -21.63
N PRO A 398 -12.91 14.16 -22.88
CA PRO A 398 -12.87 15.31 -23.78
C PRO A 398 -13.52 16.58 -23.22
N GLY A 399 -12.70 17.59 -22.94
CA GLY A 399 -13.10 18.88 -22.35
C GLY A 399 -12.64 19.08 -20.90
N GLU A 400 -12.18 18.03 -20.22
CA GLU A 400 -11.72 18.09 -18.84
C GLU A 400 -10.27 18.54 -18.71
N ASN A 401 -10.01 19.38 -17.70
CA ASN A 401 -8.70 20.01 -17.49
C ASN A 401 -7.88 19.37 -16.36
N ASN A 402 -8.49 18.51 -15.53
CA ASN A 402 -7.89 17.85 -14.38
C ASN A 402 -8.35 16.38 -14.34
N TYR A 403 -7.70 15.56 -13.51
CA TYR A 403 -8.05 14.15 -13.33
C TYR A 403 -9.52 13.94 -12.95
N VAL A 404 -10.24 13.09 -13.70
CA VAL A 404 -11.61 12.63 -13.40
C VAL A 404 -11.61 11.15 -12.98
N GLY A 405 -10.92 10.30 -13.73
CA GLY A 405 -10.71 8.89 -13.37
C GLY A 405 -11.92 7.97 -13.56
N ASN A 406 -12.68 8.13 -14.65
CA ASN A 406 -13.85 7.30 -14.98
C ASN A 406 -13.47 5.81 -15.14
N PRO A 407 -13.93 4.90 -14.26
CA PRO A 407 -13.43 3.52 -14.21
C PRO A 407 -14.17 2.59 -15.19
N THR A 408 -13.77 2.60 -16.45
CA THR A 408 -14.36 1.79 -17.53
C THR A 408 -13.60 0.48 -17.79
N CYS A 409 -12.27 0.53 -17.76
CA CYS A 409 -11.41 -0.59 -18.13
C CYS A 409 -11.21 -1.57 -16.99
N THR A 410 -11.04 -2.85 -17.34
CA THR A 410 -10.58 -3.88 -16.41
C THR A 410 -9.18 -3.54 -15.93
N ASN A 411 -9.02 -3.49 -14.62
CA ASN A 411 -7.71 -3.31 -13.99
C ASN A 411 -6.83 -4.53 -14.29
N PRO A 412 -5.59 -4.38 -14.81
CA PRO A 412 -4.68 -5.49 -15.06
C PRO A 412 -4.37 -6.32 -13.80
N LEU A 413 -4.42 -5.76 -12.58
CA LEU A 413 -4.32 -6.52 -11.32
C LEU A 413 -5.50 -7.50 -11.11
N PHE A 414 -6.58 -7.39 -11.89
CA PHE A 414 -7.79 -8.20 -11.77
C PHE A 414 -8.20 -8.85 -13.10
N ALA A 415 -7.32 -8.86 -14.10
CA ALA A 415 -7.58 -9.47 -15.41
C ALA A 415 -7.30 -10.99 -15.41
N GLN A 416 -8.04 -11.75 -16.22
CA GLN A 416 -7.85 -13.20 -16.40
C GLN A 416 -6.66 -13.54 -17.31
N SER A 417 -6.31 -12.61 -18.19
CA SER A 417 -5.15 -12.65 -19.09
C SER A 417 -4.73 -11.22 -19.39
N LEU A 418 -3.46 -11.03 -19.75
CA LEU A 418 -2.87 -9.71 -19.99
C LEU A 418 -2.42 -9.60 -21.45
N PRO A 419 -2.49 -8.41 -22.06
CA PRO A 419 -2.03 -8.19 -23.42
C PRO A 419 -0.49 -8.14 -23.46
N ALA A 420 0.12 -8.87 -24.40
CA ALA A 420 1.57 -8.89 -24.58
C ALA A 420 2.08 -7.76 -25.51
N SER A 421 1.18 -7.12 -26.26
CA SER A 421 1.45 -6.04 -27.22
C SER A 421 0.29 -5.04 -27.31
N ASN A 422 0.53 -3.89 -27.94
CA ASN A 422 -0.48 -2.85 -28.15
C ASN A 422 -1.52 -3.15 -29.26
N ASN A 423 -1.41 -4.31 -29.93
CA ASN A 423 -2.37 -4.76 -30.95
C ASN A 423 -3.48 -5.64 -30.35
N GLU A 424 -3.42 -5.92 -29.05
CA GLU A 424 -4.39 -6.69 -28.27
C GLU A 424 -5.38 -5.76 -27.53
N GLU A 425 -6.49 -6.31 -27.05
CA GLU A 425 -7.46 -5.56 -26.23
C GLU A 425 -6.84 -5.19 -24.88
N LEU A 426 -6.73 -3.89 -24.58
CA LEU A 426 -6.09 -3.39 -23.35
C LEU A 426 -7.09 -3.08 -22.23
N CYS A 427 -8.36 -2.80 -22.56
CA CYS A 427 -9.36 -2.21 -21.67
C CYS A 427 -10.45 -3.20 -21.27
N ASN A 428 -10.99 -3.97 -22.21
CA ASN A 428 -12.15 -4.86 -22.00
C ASN A 428 -11.75 -6.30 -21.65
N LEU A 429 -10.62 -6.47 -20.94
CA LEU A 429 -10.13 -7.79 -20.52
C LEU A 429 -11.15 -8.52 -19.62
N PRO A 430 -11.31 -9.86 -19.75
CA PRO A 430 -12.09 -10.67 -18.81
C PRO A 430 -11.53 -10.56 -17.39
N LEU A 431 -12.41 -10.68 -16.38
CA LEU A 431 -12.02 -10.67 -14.97
C LEU A 431 -11.41 -12.01 -14.55
N GLY A 432 -10.27 -11.94 -13.87
CA GLY A 432 -9.58 -13.06 -13.26
C GLY A 432 -10.12 -13.41 -11.88
N ASN A 433 -9.35 -14.22 -11.13
CA ASN A 433 -9.77 -14.78 -9.85
C ASN A 433 -9.03 -14.20 -8.63
N ARG A 434 -8.02 -13.33 -8.83
CA ARG A 434 -7.36 -12.60 -7.74
C ARG A 434 -8.36 -11.62 -7.08
N PRO A 435 -8.70 -11.80 -5.80
CA PRO A 435 -9.50 -10.83 -5.05
C PRO A 435 -8.60 -9.73 -4.44
N PRO A 436 -9.15 -8.57 -4.02
CA PRO A 436 -8.34 -7.46 -3.52
C PRO A 436 -7.45 -7.83 -2.32
N GLU A 437 -7.90 -8.71 -1.41
CA GLU A 437 -7.12 -9.13 -0.23
C GLU A 437 -5.89 -10.01 -0.55
N ASN A 438 -5.61 -10.28 -1.83
CA ASN A 438 -4.36 -10.88 -2.29
C ASN A 438 -3.31 -9.82 -2.72
N ILE A 439 -3.64 -8.53 -2.69
CA ILE A 439 -2.74 -7.42 -3.06
C ILE A 439 -2.27 -6.72 -1.79
N PHE A 440 -0.97 -6.81 -1.53
CA PHE A 440 -0.29 -6.25 -0.36
C PHE A 440 0.61 -5.09 -0.76
N TYR A 441 0.62 -4.02 0.03
CA TYR A 441 1.50 -2.87 -0.11
C TYR A 441 2.28 -2.65 1.18
N VAL A 442 3.60 -2.48 1.08
CA VAL A 442 4.49 -2.24 2.22
C VAL A 442 5.28 -0.98 1.94
N HIS A 443 5.09 0.06 2.74
CA HIS A 443 5.93 1.26 2.66
C HIS A 443 7.01 1.24 3.75
N ILE A 444 8.28 1.21 3.35
CA ILE A 444 9.43 1.33 4.24
C ILE A 444 10.00 2.73 4.02
N GLY A 445 9.80 3.65 4.95
CA GLY A 445 10.09 5.06 4.66
C GLY A 445 10.20 5.99 5.86
N GLY A 446 10.00 7.26 5.56
CA GLY A 446 10.06 8.40 6.47
C GLY A 446 9.04 8.40 7.59
N ILE A 447 9.38 7.69 8.67
CA ILE A 447 8.67 7.66 9.94
C ILE A 447 9.64 7.24 11.05
N PRO A 448 9.71 7.92 12.22
CA PRO A 448 10.45 7.42 13.38
C PRO A 448 9.94 6.05 13.83
N HIS A 449 10.84 5.06 14.02
CA HIS A 449 10.44 3.72 14.49
C HIS A 449 9.76 3.74 15.87
N GLN A 450 10.00 4.79 16.66
CA GLN A 450 9.36 5.06 17.95
C GLN A 450 7.83 5.24 17.82
N LEU A 451 7.31 5.60 16.64
CA LEU A 451 5.87 5.70 16.36
C LEU A 451 5.24 4.37 15.90
N LEU A 452 6.05 3.32 15.68
CA LEU A 452 5.61 2.05 15.07
C LEU A 452 5.49 0.85 16.02
N HIS A 453 6.04 0.95 17.23
CA HIS A 453 5.76 0.02 18.35
C HIS A 453 5.92 -1.49 18.01
N PHE A 454 7.00 -1.89 17.32
CA PHE A 454 7.25 -3.27 16.92
C PHE A 454 7.50 -4.23 18.11
N ASP A 455 6.80 -5.37 18.13
CA ASP A 455 7.03 -6.51 19.01
C ASP A 455 7.15 -7.80 18.17
N ALA A 456 8.37 -8.33 18.08
CA ALA A 456 8.68 -9.53 17.29
C ALA A 456 7.96 -10.82 17.76
N LYS A 457 7.41 -10.83 18.98
CA LYS A 457 6.67 -11.96 19.56
C LYS A 457 5.16 -11.77 19.53
N ASP A 458 4.68 -10.56 19.27
CA ASP A 458 3.26 -10.22 19.34
C ASP A 458 2.86 -9.22 18.23
N PRO A 459 2.51 -9.74 17.03
CA PRO A 459 2.09 -8.90 15.92
C PRO A 459 0.84 -8.05 16.19
N GLU A 460 0.03 -8.39 17.20
CA GLU A 460 -1.14 -7.57 17.58
C GLU A 460 -0.71 -6.29 18.32
N LYS A 461 0.37 -6.33 19.12
CA LYS A 461 0.97 -5.09 19.69
C LYS A 461 1.60 -4.20 18.62
N SER A 462 2.00 -4.78 17.49
CA SER A 462 2.57 -4.06 16.34
C SER A 462 1.49 -3.41 15.44
N ARG A 463 0.19 -3.48 15.81
CA ARG A 463 -0.89 -2.81 15.06
C ARG A 463 -1.10 -1.37 15.51
N LEU A 464 -1.01 -0.45 14.56
CA LEU A 464 -1.23 0.98 14.76
C LEU A 464 -2.70 1.28 15.05
N THR A 465 -2.98 1.97 16.16
CA THR A 465 -4.32 2.48 16.45
C THR A 465 -4.59 3.78 15.70
N ASN A 466 -5.86 4.24 15.70
CA ASN A 466 -6.18 5.56 15.18
C ASN A 466 -5.45 6.71 15.92
N ALA A 467 -5.07 6.51 17.19
CA ALA A 467 -4.28 7.51 17.92
C ALA A 467 -2.83 7.58 17.41
N ASP A 468 -2.26 6.45 16.98
CA ASP A 468 -0.90 6.39 16.43
C ASP A 468 -0.88 6.95 15.01
N TRP A 469 -1.89 6.63 14.19
CA TRP A 469 -2.10 7.29 12.90
C TRP A 469 -2.33 8.81 13.00
N ILE A 470 -2.80 9.34 14.13
CA ILE A 470 -2.85 10.79 14.38
C ILE A 470 -1.46 11.35 14.68
N LYS A 471 -0.59 10.64 15.42
CA LYS A 471 0.83 11.03 15.58
C LYS A 471 1.57 11.03 14.24
N ILE A 472 1.28 10.05 13.37
CA ILE A 472 2.03 9.87 12.12
C ILE A 472 1.63 10.90 11.05
N LEU A 473 0.33 11.21 10.93
CA LEU A 473 -0.21 12.00 9.80
C LEU A 473 -1.02 13.24 10.22
N GLY A 474 -1.20 13.46 11.53
CA GLY A 474 -2.23 14.37 12.02
C GLY A 474 -3.64 13.81 11.83
N LYS A 475 -4.63 14.68 12.04
CA LYS A 475 -6.04 14.33 12.17
C LYS A 475 -6.77 14.20 10.83
N ASP A 476 -6.51 15.11 9.89
CA ASP A 476 -7.11 15.12 8.55
C ASP A 476 -6.13 15.78 7.54
N PRO A 477 -5.05 15.08 7.13
CA PRO A 477 -3.97 15.63 6.31
C PRO A 477 -4.43 16.11 4.93
N GLU A 478 -5.41 15.44 4.31
CA GLU A 478 -6.02 15.90 3.04
C GLU A 478 -6.67 17.29 3.16
N LYS A 479 -7.00 17.73 4.38
CA LYS A 479 -7.55 19.06 4.69
C LYS A 479 -6.56 19.96 5.41
N TYR A 480 -5.27 19.58 5.45
CA TYR A 480 -4.19 20.26 6.15
C TYR A 480 -4.42 20.38 7.68
N ASP A 481 -5.25 19.52 8.28
CA ASP A 481 -5.44 19.45 9.74
C ASP A 481 -4.42 18.49 10.36
N PHE A 482 -3.21 19.00 10.57
CA PHE A 482 -2.12 18.28 11.22
C PHE A 482 -2.24 18.24 12.76
N THR A 483 -3.42 18.52 13.35
CA THR A 483 -3.59 18.53 14.81
C THR A 483 -3.27 17.15 15.40
N GLY A 484 -2.34 17.11 16.36
CA GLY A 484 -1.93 15.88 17.05
C GLY A 484 -0.81 15.09 16.36
N ILE A 485 -0.26 15.59 15.24
CA ILE A 485 0.94 15.03 14.61
C ILE A 485 2.15 15.12 15.56
N ASP A 486 3.04 14.14 15.48
CA ASP A 486 4.36 14.21 16.10
C ASP A 486 5.21 15.26 15.37
N PRO A 487 5.93 16.16 16.08
CA PRO A 487 6.77 17.16 15.45
C PRO A 487 7.74 16.63 14.39
N HIS A 488 8.28 15.41 14.56
CA HIS A 488 9.23 14.82 13.61
C HIS A 488 8.59 14.51 12.25
N MET A 489 7.29 14.27 12.20
CA MET A 489 6.54 13.99 10.97
C MET A 489 6.14 15.26 10.19
N ILE A 490 6.40 16.45 10.74
CA ILE A 490 6.11 17.72 10.06
C ILE A 490 7.18 17.99 9.00
N GLU A 491 6.77 17.97 7.73
CA GLU A 491 7.54 18.55 6.62
C GLU A 491 7.70 20.06 6.83
N SER A 492 8.87 20.47 7.33
CA SER A 492 9.24 21.86 7.58
C SER A 492 10.64 22.14 7.05
N ILE A 493 10.86 23.33 6.51
CA ILE A 493 12.21 23.84 6.19
C ILE A 493 12.81 24.60 7.39
N GLU A 494 11.98 25.25 8.20
CA GLU A 494 12.41 25.99 9.39
C GLU A 494 12.47 25.06 10.62
N PRO A 495 13.32 25.37 11.63
CA PRO A 495 13.37 24.62 12.89
C PRO A 495 12.00 24.50 13.56
N ARG A 496 11.63 23.28 13.89
CA ARG A 496 10.32 22.93 14.40
C ARG A 496 10.18 23.37 15.85
N ASP A 497 9.13 24.16 16.05
CA ASP A 497 8.94 25.00 17.23
C ASP A 497 8.76 24.18 18.53
N ALA A 498 8.26 22.93 18.42
CA ALA A 498 8.12 22.00 19.54
C ALA A 498 9.46 21.35 19.95
N ILE A 499 10.24 20.85 18.99
CA ILE A 499 11.54 20.19 19.21
C ILE A 499 12.57 21.21 19.72
N THR A 500 12.56 22.42 19.16
CA THR A 500 13.37 23.54 19.65
C THR A 500 13.08 23.87 21.13
N LYS A 501 11.80 23.82 21.55
CA LYS A 501 11.40 24.03 22.95
C LYS A 501 11.68 22.84 23.87
N ALA A 502 11.82 21.63 23.32
CA ALA A 502 12.33 20.46 24.05
C ALA A 502 13.85 20.52 24.31
N GLY A 503 14.57 21.42 23.64
CA GLY A 503 15.99 21.68 23.83
C GLY A 503 16.89 21.30 22.64
N ALA A 504 16.33 20.66 21.60
CA ALA A 504 17.07 20.15 20.45
C ALA A 504 17.01 21.08 19.23
N GLY A 505 17.23 22.39 19.44
CA GLY A 505 17.33 23.39 18.36
C GLY A 505 18.69 23.38 17.65
N ILE A 506 18.88 24.26 16.64
CA ILE A 506 20.11 24.32 15.80
C ILE A 506 21.42 24.34 16.62
N GLN A 507 21.45 25.05 17.75
CA GLN A 507 22.64 25.23 18.59
C GLN A 507 22.77 24.20 19.73
N ALA A 508 21.94 23.14 19.70
CA ALA A 508 22.07 22.01 20.60
C ALA A 508 23.23 21.10 20.16
N LYS A 509 23.47 20.04 20.93
CA LYS A 509 24.32 18.93 20.50
C LYS A 509 23.57 18.01 19.54
N ASP A 510 24.32 17.19 18.81
CA ASP A 510 23.78 16.16 17.91
C ASP A 510 23.22 14.92 18.65
N ASP A 511 23.29 14.90 19.99
CA ASP A 511 22.66 13.92 20.89
C ASP A 511 21.47 14.49 21.70
N ALA A 512 20.99 15.70 21.37
CA ALA A 512 19.96 16.40 22.14
C ALA A 512 18.53 15.84 21.94
N ASP A 513 18.26 15.26 20.77
CA ASP A 513 17.08 14.45 20.48
C ASP A 513 17.49 13.05 19.97
N PRO A 514 16.93 11.95 20.52
CA PRO A 514 17.34 10.59 20.16
C PRO A 514 16.77 10.08 18.82
N ILE A 515 15.90 10.84 18.14
CA ILE A 515 15.23 10.42 16.89
C ILE A 515 15.99 10.95 15.66
N HIS A 516 16.38 12.23 15.65
CA HIS A 516 17.11 12.87 14.54
C HIS A 516 18.39 13.59 14.95
N GLY A 517 18.65 13.77 16.25
CA GLY A 517 19.84 14.44 16.80
C GLY A 517 19.53 15.87 17.27
N ARG A 518 19.10 16.72 16.34
CA ARG A 518 18.56 18.08 16.58
C ARG A 518 17.97 18.68 15.30
N GLU A 519 17.19 19.75 15.44
CA GLU A 519 16.87 20.64 14.33
C GLU A 519 18.15 21.27 13.76
N TRP A 520 18.12 21.67 12.49
CA TRP A 520 19.28 22.17 11.78
C TRP A 520 18.97 23.34 10.86
N ASP A 521 19.99 24.08 10.43
CA ASP A 521 19.82 25.15 9.45
C ASP A 521 19.77 24.54 8.04
N THR A 522 18.57 24.31 7.53
CA THR A 522 18.35 23.82 6.15
C THR A 522 18.86 24.77 5.07
N SER A 523 19.39 25.95 5.41
CA SER A 523 20.08 26.86 4.49
C SER A 523 21.60 26.91 4.65
N SER A 524 22.18 26.16 5.60
CA SER A 524 23.63 25.96 5.67
C SER A 524 24.15 24.98 4.61
N ILE A 525 23.25 24.33 3.86
CA ILE A 525 23.48 23.48 2.69
C ILE A 525 24.02 24.27 1.45
N LYS A 526 24.82 25.30 1.68
CA LYS A 526 25.69 25.94 0.67
C LYS A 526 26.69 24.94 0.06
N ILE A 527 26.81 23.76 0.70
CA ILE A 527 27.60 22.59 0.30
C ILE A 527 27.07 21.98 -1.02
N ILE A 528 25.73 21.87 -1.20
CA ILE A 528 25.10 21.38 -2.45
C ILE A 528 24.12 22.37 -3.11
N GLY A 529 23.85 23.53 -2.51
CA GLY A 529 23.33 24.73 -3.21
C GLY A 529 21.83 25.02 -3.13
N SER A 530 21.06 24.32 -2.30
CA SER A 530 19.61 24.49 -2.12
C SER A 530 19.21 24.60 -0.63
N ARG A 531 17.92 24.81 -0.33
CA ARG A 531 17.35 24.46 0.99
C ARG A 531 16.65 23.11 0.92
N ASP A 532 16.51 22.48 2.07
CA ASP A 532 15.90 21.16 2.25
C ASP A 532 14.96 21.13 3.48
N LEU A 533 14.48 19.95 3.88
CA LEU A 533 13.60 19.72 5.03
C LEU A 533 14.37 19.40 6.33
N GLN A 534 13.69 19.57 7.47
CA GLN A 534 14.07 18.95 8.74
C GLN A 534 13.83 17.43 8.66
N TYR A 535 14.75 16.63 9.21
CA TYR A 535 14.66 15.17 9.13
C TYR A 535 13.49 14.62 9.97
N ALA A 536 12.89 13.53 9.52
CA ALA A 536 12.00 12.73 10.35
C ALA A 536 12.82 11.96 11.40
N CYS A 537 13.91 11.31 10.96
CA CYS A 537 14.81 10.58 11.83
C CYS A 537 16.20 10.44 11.18
N THR A 538 17.20 10.07 11.98
CA THR A 538 18.56 9.79 11.50
C THR A 538 19.09 8.51 12.17
N PHE A 539 19.99 7.78 11.52
CA PHE A 539 20.58 6.56 12.06
C PHE A 539 22.10 6.48 11.76
N PRO A 540 22.91 5.85 12.64
CA PRO A 540 24.37 5.80 12.44
C PRO A 540 24.75 4.95 11.24
N LEU A 541 25.73 5.42 10.46
CA LEU A 541 26.33 4.64 9.39
C LEU A 541 27.23 3.54 9.97
N THR A 542 27.28 2.39 9.31
CA THR A 542 28.22 1.29 9.65
C THR A 542 29.66 1.62 9.25
N THR A 543 29.83 2.45 8.22
CA THR A 543 31.10 3.02 7.77
C THR A 543 30.90 4.52 7.50
N PRO A 544 31.66 5.44 8.12
CA PRO A 544 31.57 6.86 7.81
C PRO A 544 31.86 7.17 6.34
N ARG A 545 31.05 8.04 5.72
CA ARG A 545 31.27 8.53 4.35
C ARG A 545 32.15 9.78 4.39
N ASP A 546 33.23 9.76 3.62
CA ASP A 546 34.23 10.83 3.56
C ASP A 546 33.90 11.80 2.42
N CYS A 547 33.39 12.98 2.77
CA CYS A 547 32.88 13.98 1.84
C CYS A 547 33.98 14.86 1.22
N SER A 548 35.26 14.63 1.55
CA SER A 548 36.39 15.20 0.79
C SER A 548 36.62 14.48 -0.55
N LYS A 549 36.01 13.30 -0.74
CA LYS A 549 36.23 12.42 -1.90
C LYS A 549 35.27 12.67 -3.06
N PRO A 550 35.76 12.84 -4.31
CA PRO A 550 34.92 13.08 -5.48
C PRO A 550 33.87 12.00 -5.76
N GLU A 551 34.13 10.74 -5.41
CA GLU A 551 33.18 9.63 -5.58
C GLU A 551 31.94 9.73 -4.66
N ASN A 552 32.05 10.43 -3.53
CA ASN A 552 30.95 10.63 -2.58
C ASN A 552 30.18 11.93 -2.81
N ALA A 553 30.60 12.77 -3.77
CA ALA A 553 30.15 14.16 -3.90
C ALA A 553 28.66 14.37 -4.24
N LEU A 554 27.92 13.29 -4.59
CA LEU A 554 26.46 13.33 -4.79
C LEU A 554 25.69 12.80 -3.57
N SER A 555 26.27 11.88 -2.78
CA SER A 555 25.62 11.20 -1.64
C SER A 555 26.12 11.69 -0.27
N CYS A 556 26.70 12.89 -0.23
CA CYS A 556 27.24 13.54 0.97
C CYS A 556 26.47 14.81 1.35
N ASP A 557 26.02 14.86 2.60
CA ASP A 557 25.37 16.03 3.21
C ASP A 557 26.38 16.95 3.95
N CYS A 558 27.61 16.49 4.15
CA CYS A 558 28.62 17.15 4.99
C CYS A 558 29.65 17.95 4.18
N PRO A 559 30.27 19.00 4.76
CA PRO A 559 31.27 19.81 4.06
C PRO A 559 32.45 18.98 3.51
N ALA A 560 33.06 19.40 2.41
CA ALA A 560 34.29 18.77 1.92
C ALA A 560 35.55 19.10 2.76
N GLU A 561 35.46 20.05 3.71
CA GLU A 561 36.58 20.51 4.55
C GLU A 561 36.17 20.76 6.01
N ASP A 562 37.05 20.40 6.96
CA ASP A 562 36.89 20.73 8.38
C ASP A 562 36.98 22.25 8.68
N SER A 563 37.46 23.03 7.72
CA SER A 563 37.57 24.50 7.77
C SER A 563 36.20 25.20 7.87
N PHE A 564 35.13 24.52 7.46
CA PHE A 564 33.77 25.08 7.34
C PHE A 564 33.23 25.65 8.66
N THR A 565 32.75 26.90 8.64
CA THR A 565 32.37 27.66 9.84
C THR A 565 30.86 27.78 10.08
N ASP A 566 30.04 27.54 9.06
CA ASP A 566 28.58 27.60 9.20
C ASP A 566 28.05 26.34 9.92
N PRO A 567 26.85 26.36 10.53
CA PRO A 567 26.32 25.22 11.27
C PRO A 567 26.13 23.98 10.38
N ILE A 568 26.83 22.90 10.70
CA ILE A 568 26.74 21.63 9.94
C ILE A 568 25.46 20.85 10.32
N PRO A 569 24.95 19.98 9.43
CA PRO A 569 23.89 19.03 9.78
C PRO A 569 24.31 18.10 10.93
N PRO A 570 23.36 17.58 11.74
CA PRO A 570 23.63 16.57 12.78
C PRO A 570 24.01 15.19 12.21
N LEU A 571 24.30 15.10 10.91
CA LEU A 571 24.77 13.90 10.23
C LEU A 571 26.31 13.78 10.24
N CYS A 572 27.00 14.88 10.51
CA CYS A 572 28.44 15.03 10.37
C CYS A 572 29.15 14.86 11.72
N ASP A 573 30.39 14.40 11.71
CA ASP A 573 31.20 14.38 12.93
C ASP A 573 31.55 15.82 13.37
N PRO A 574 31.33 16.20 14.65
CA PRO A 574 31.54 17.57 15.11
C PRO A 574 33.03 17.99 15.20
N VAL A 575 33.96 17.04 15.07
CA VAL A 575 35.42 17.26 15.04
C VAL A 575 35.96 17.14 13.62
N GLN A 576 35.63 16.04 12.94
CA GLN A 576 35.98 15.75 11.54
C GLN A 576 34.78 16.01 10.64
N LYS A 577 34.42 17.28 10.43
CA LYS A 577 33.21 17.72 9.70
C LYS A 577 33.10 17.15 8.29
N HIS A 578 34.21 16.75 7.67
CA HIS A 578 34.20 16.06 6.38
C HIS A 578 33.71 14.61 6.42
N LEU A 579 33.51 14.02 7.60
CA LEU A 579 32.96 12.69 7.78
C LEU A 579 31.46 12.77 8.08
N GLN A 580 30.64 12.26 7.17
CA GLN A 580 29.25 11.91 7.46
C GLN A 580 29.23 10.59 8.24
N ILE A 581 28.63 10.62 9.43
CA ILE A 581 28.55 9.50 10.37
C ILE A 581 27.11 8.99 10.59
N ARG A 582 26.10 9.68 10.05
CA ARG A 582 24.69 9.27 10.07
C ARG A 582 24.02 9.43 8.71
N ALA A 583 23.07 8.55 8.42
CA ALA A 583 22.10 8.72 7.35
C ALA A 583 20.89 9.53 7.84
N LYS A 584 20.27 10.26 6.90
CA LYS A 584 19.01 11.01 7.05
C LYS A 584 17.83 10.26 6.47
N VAL A 585 16.63 10.59 6.93
CA VAL A 585 15.34 10.23 6.30
C VAL A 585 14.36 11.40 6.54
N TYR A 586 13.65 11.85 5.51
CA TYR A 586 12.62 12.89 5.60
C TYR A 586 11.23 12.30 5.85
N PRO A 587 10.20 13.07 6.24
CA PRO A 587 8.84 12.55 6.37
C PRO A 587 8.28 12.07 5.02
N THR A 588 7.54 10.96 5.00
CA THR A 588 6.91 10.42 3.75
C THR A 588 5.37 10.37 3.81
N PRO A 589 4.68 11.48 4.18
CA PRO A 589 3.26 11.44 4.54
C PRO A 589 2.32 11.01 3.41
N LYS A 590 2.69 11.09 2.12
CA LYS A 590 1.78 10.73 1.02
C LYS A 590 1.65 9.22 0.83
N MET A 591 2.77 8.49 0.83
CA MET A 591 2.79 7.01 0.88
C MET A 591 2.13 6.48 2.16
N LEU A 592 2.42 7.10 3.31
CA LEU A 592 1.82 6.76 4.60
C LEU A 592 0.30 6.98 4.63
N GLN A 593 -0.23 7.99 3.91
CA GLN A 593 -1.68 8.17 3.72
C GLN A 593 -2.28 7.06 2.86
N LEU A 594 -1.64 6.64 1.76
CA LEU A 594 -2.09 5.49 0.97
C LEU A 594 -2.15 4.22 1.84
N ALA A 595 -1.10 3.95 2.64
CA ALA A 595 -1.11 2.83 3.57
C ALA A 595 -2.27 2.89 4.58
N LYS A 596 -2.55 4.07 5.15
CA LYS A 596 -3.69 4.28 6.06
C LYS A 596 -5.04 4.02 5.39
N LEU A 597 -5.19 4.39 4.11
CA LEU A 597 -6.41 4.13 3.33
C LEU A 597 -6.60 2.64 3.01
N LEU A 598 -5.52 1.93 2.69
CA LEU A 598 -5.52 0.49 2.38
C LEU A 598 -5.73 -0.42 3.61
N GLY A 599 -5.47 0.09 4.82
CA GLY A 599 -5.76 -0.62 6.07
C GLY A 599 -5.07 -1.98 6.16
N ASP A 600 -5.83 -3.07 6.17
CA ASP A 600 -5.29 -4.43 6.30
C ASP A 600 -4.57 -4.97 5.05
N GLN A 601 -4.69 -4.32 3.90
CA GLN A 601 -3.84 -4.59 2.74
C GLN A 601 -2.44 -3.97 2.88
N ALA A 602 -2.23 -3.04 3.82
CA ALA A 602 -0.98 -2.30 3.95
C ALA A 602 -0.20 -2.60 5.24
N ALA A 603 1.13 -2.61 5.13
CA ALA A 603 2.04 -2.51 6.26
C ALA A 603 2.94 -1.27 6.08
N ILE A 604 3.42 -0.71 7.18
CA ILE A 604 4.43 0.36 7.13
C ILE A 604 5.60 0.05 8.06
N SER A 605 6.79 0.52 7.69
CA SER A 605 8.00 0.38 8.48
C SER A 605 8.85 1.64 8.42
N SER A 606 9.73 1.80 9.40
CA SER A 606 10.70 2.89 9.41
C SER A 606 11.88 2.55 8.52
N LEU A 607 12.34 3.53 7.75
CA LEU A 607 13.62 3.48 7.07
C LEU A 607 14.81 3.79 8.00
N CYS A 608 14.54 4.28 9.22
CA CYS A 608 15.52 4.45 10.31
C CYS A 608 15.47 3.22 11.24
N PRO A 609 16.38 2.25 11.11
CA PRO A 609 16.26 0.96 11.80
C PRO A 609 16.19 1.10 13.31
N ILE A 610 15.50 0.14 13.96
CA ILE A 610 15.50 0.01 15.42
C ILE A 610 16.91 -0.38 15.90
N ASP A 611 17.58 -1.26 15.15
CA ASP A 611 18.95 -1.70 15.41
C ASP A 611 19.79 -1.79 14.13
N MET A 612 21.08 -1.48 14.26
CA MET A 612 22.12 -1.74 13.25
C MET A 612 22.95 -3.01 13.56
N ASP A 613 22.58 -3.76 14.60
CA ASP A 613 23.19 -5.03 15.00
C ASP A 613 22.54 -6.20 14.25
N LYS A 614 23.28 -6.78 13.31
CA LYS A 614 22.85 -7.89 12.43
C LYS A 614 22.44 -9.17 13.16
N SER A 615 22.75 -9.30 14.45
CA SER A 615 22.35 -10.46 15.27
C SER A 615 20.89 -10.40 15.77
N LYS A 616 20.20 -9.27 15.62
CA LYS A 616 18.86 -9.05 16.19
C LYS A 616 17.72 -9.17 15.18
N ASP A 617 16.54 -9.56 15.66
CA ASP A 617 15.27 -9.52 14.90
C ASP A 617 14.82 -8.09 14.53
N THR A 618 15.37 -7.08 15.22
CA THR A 618 15.16 -5.65 14.99
C THR A 618 16.13 -5.02 13.98
N TYR A 619 17.05 -5.81 13.40
CA TYR A 619 18.03 -5.31 12.43
C TYR A 619 17.38 -4.77 11.16
N GLY A 620 17.78 -3.57 10.73
CA GLY A 620 17.45 -3.04 9.40
C GLY A 620 15.94 -3.05 9.14
N TYR A 621 15.53 -3.76 8.08
CA TYR A 621 14.13 -3.89 7.67
C TYR A 621 13.48 -5.23 8.07
N ARG A 622 14.09 -6.01 8.98
CA ARG A 622 13.45 -7.22 9.55
C ARG A 622 12.08 -6.95 10.17
N PRO A 623 11.81 -5.81 10.84
CA PRO A 623 10.45 -5.47 11.28
C PRO A 623 9.43 -5.36 10.14
N ALA A 624 9.82 -4.80 8.98
CA ALA A 624 8.99 -4.73 7.78
C ALA A 624 8.68 -6.15 7.26
N ILE A 625 9.72 -6.98 7.14
CA ILE A 625 9.62 -8.38 6.67
C ILE A 625 8.73 -9.17 7.62
N ALA A 626 8.91 -9.09 8.94
CA ALA A 626 8.07 -9.77 9.92
C ALA A 626 6.58 -9.38 9.80
N SER A 627 6.30 -8.09 9.59
CA SER A 627 4.94 -7.56 9.43
C SER A 627 4.30 -8.02 8.12
N LEU A 628 5.03 -7.95 7.01
CA LEU A 628 4.61 -8.51 5.71
C LEU A 628 4.35 -10.01 5.80
N MET A 629 5.24 -10.77 6.45
CA MET A 629 5.06 -12.21 6.64
C MET A 629 3.78 -12.52 7.40
N GLU A 630 3.41 -11.80 8.46
CA GLU A 630 2.16 -12.07 9.18
C GLU A 630 0.91 -11.74 8.35
N ARG A 631 0.95 -10.71 7.49
CA ARG A 631 -0.12 -10.48 6.50
C ARG A 631 -0.19 -11.63 5.48
N LEU A 632 0.95 -12.03 4.89
CA LEU A 632 1.02 -13.11 3.92
C LEU A 632 0.61 -14.47 4.48
N LYS A 633 0.91 -14.81 5.74
CA LYS A 633 0.45 -16.05 6.39
C LYS A 633 -1.06 -16.24 6.33
N ASN A 634 -1.83 -15.16 6.46
CA ASN A 634 -3.29 -15.18 6.37
C ASN A 634 -3.81 -15.41 4.94
N ALA A 635 -2.94 -15.28 3.93
CA ALA A 635 -3.26 -15.51 2.52
C ALA A 635 -2.64 -16.80 1.94
N LEU A 636 -1.47 -17.20 2.44
CA LEU A 636 -0.78 -18.46 2.13
C LEU A 636 -1.31 -19.64 2.97
N GLY A 637 -1.98 -19.38 4.10
CA GLY A 637 -2.63 -20.38 4.96
C GLY A 637 -4.16 -20.32 4.93
N SER A 638 -4.79 -21.00 5.89
CA SER A 638 -6.25 -20.91 6.12
C SER A 638 -6.64 -19.50 6.54
N GLN A 639 -7.60 -18.88 5.83
CA GLN A 639 -8.04 -17.52 6.16
C GLN A 639 -8.76 -17.46 7.52
N CYS A 640 -8.22 -16.68 8.45
CA CYS A 640 -8.91 -16.39 9.71
C CYS A 640 -10.19 -15.55 9.48
N LEU A 641 -11.20 -15.77 10.33
CA LEU A 641 -12.40 -14.93 10.36
C LEU A 641 -12.14 -13.63 11.13
N PRO A 642 -12.68 -12.47 10.67
CA PRO A 642 -12.42 -11.17 11.28
C PRO A 642 -13.14 -10.96 12.63
N GLN A 643 -14.14 -11.78 12.94
CA GLN A 643 -14.95 -11.70 14.16
C GLN A 643 -15.35 -13.10 14.62
N ARG A 644 -15.65 -13.28 15.92
CA ARG A 644 -16.05 -14.59 16.45
C ARG A 644 -17.51 -14.94 16.15
N LEU A 645 -17.68 -15.99 15.34
CA LEU A 645 -18.96 -16.63 15.11
C LEU A 645 -19.38 -17.42 16.36
N ARG A 646 -20.68 -17.63 16.49
CA ARG A 646 -21.26 -18.48 17.54
C ARG A 646 -21.90 -19.68 16.85
N PRO A 647 -21.36 -20.90 16.99
CA PRO A 647 -22.04 -22.07 16.51
C PRO A 647 -23.31 -22.35 17.34
N ASP A 648 -24.28 -23.01 16.71
CA ASP A 648 -25.44 -23.59 17.38
C ASP A 648 -25.09 -24.94 18.05
N PRO A 649 -26.02 -25.60 18.77
CA PRO A 649 -25.73 -26.88 19.44
C PRO A 649 -25.30 -28.02 18.51
N ASP A 650 -25.58 -27.92 17.21
CA ASP A 650 -25.19 -28.91 16.19
C ASP A 650 -23.87 -28.53 15.49
N GLY A 651 -23.18 -27.48 15.95
CA GLY A 651 -21.90 -27.03 15.39
C GLY A 651 -22.00 -26.22 14.10
N ARG A 652 -23.21 -25.78 13.72
CA ARG A 652 -23.45 -24.97 12.51
C ARG A 652 -23.41 -23.48 12.83
N VAL A 653 -23.19 -22.61 11.85
CA VAL A 653 -23.16 -21.15 12.05
C VAL A 653 -24.20 -20.45 11.19
N SER A 654 -24.67 -19.28 11.61
CA SER A 654 -25.56 -18.42 10.80
C SER A 654 -24.80 -17.71 9.67
N CYS A 655 -24.19 -18.50 8.79
CA CYS A 655 -23.44 -18.04 7.62
C CYS A 655 -23.78 -18.87 6.38
N LEU A 656 -23.77 -18.19 5.24
CA LEU A 656 -23.95 -18.70 3.90
C LEU A 656 -22.59 -18.66 3.19
N VAL A 657 -22.24 -19.72 2.46
CA VAL A 657 -21.10 -19.71 1.52
C VAL A 657 -21.63 -19.85 0.11
N LEU A 658 -21.33 -18.88 -0.75
CA LEU A 658 -21.70 -18.85 -2.16
C LEU A 658 -20.44 -18.98 -3.01
N GLU A 659 -20.45 -19.96 -3.91
CA GLU A 659 -19.48 -20.10 -4.98
C GLU A 659 -20.04 -19.46 -6.25
N THR A 660 -19.31 -18.49 -6.79
CA THR A 660 -19.61 -17.82 -8.07
C THR A 660 -18.62 -18.31 -9.10
N ILE A 661 -19.10 -18.89 -10.21
CA ILE A 661 -18.26 -19.44 -11.28
C ILE A 661 -18.49 -18.67 -12.57
N ASN A 662 -17.42 -18.04 -13.07
CA ASN A 662 -17.43 -17.31 -14.34
C ASN A 662 -17.14 -18.24 -15.53
N GLY A 663 -18.05 -18.28 -16.50
CA GLY A 663 -17.90 -19.04 -17.75
C GLY A 663 -18.23 -20.53 -17.66
N SER A 664 -18.91 -20.98 -16.60
CA SER A 664 -19.34 -22.38 -16.48
C SER A 664 -20.35 -22.77 -17.57
N THR A 665 -20.17 -23.96 -18.13
CA THR A 665 -21.09 -24.59 -19.09
C THR A 665 -21.76 -25.85 -18.54
N ASP A 666 -21.52 -26.22 -17.28
CA ASP A 666 -22.13 -27.40 -16.63
C ASP A 666 -23.47 -27.03 -15.94
N PRO A 667 -24.63 -27.43 -16.50
CA PRO A 667 -25.93 -27.14 -15.87
C PRO A 667 -26.13 -27.90 -14.55
N ASN A 668 -25.34 -28.93 -14.27
CA ASN A 668 -25.41 -29.75 -13.08
C ASN A 668 -24.38 -29.36 -12.00
N LEU A 669 -23.60 -28.30 -12.21
CA LEU A 669 -22.50 -27.93 -11.30
C LEU A 669 -22.96 -27.76 -9.85
N CYS A 670 -24.07 -27.05 -9.63
CA CYS A 670 -24.65 -26.86 -8.30
C CYS A 670 -25.36 -28.12 -7.73
N HIS A 671 -25.37 -29.24 -8.46
CA HIS A 671 -25.85 -30.54 -8.00
C HIS A 671 -24.69 -31.53 -7.73
N LYS A 672 -23.43 -31.12 -7.94
CA LYS A 672 -22.26 -31.89 -7.51
C LYS A 672 -22.21 -32.01 -5.96
N PRO A 673 -21.55 -33.04 -5.40
CA PRO A 673 -21.39 -33.20 -3.95
C PRO A 673 -20.88 -31.94 -3.24
N GLY A 674 -21.45 -31.65 -2.07
CA GLY A 674 -21.12 -30.46 -1.26
C GLY A 674 -21.68 -29.14 -1.79
N ARG A 675 -22.34 -29.10 -2.96
CA ARG A 675 -23.01 -27.93 -3.54
C ARG A 675 -24.54 -28.10 -3.51
N ARG A 676 -25.27 -26.99 -3.59
CA ARG A 676 -26.72 -26.95 -3.91
C ARG A 676 -27.07 -25.67 -4.69
N PRO A 677 -28.20 -25.61 -5.42
CA PRO A 677 -28.71 -24.34 -5.93
C PRO A 677 -29.03 -23.37 -4.76
N PRO A 678 -28.67 -22.08 -4.84
CA PRO A 678 -29.02 -21.09 -3.81
C PRO A 678 -30.53 -20.84 -3.75
N ASP A 679 -31.02 -20.35 -2.60
CA ASP A 679 -32.42 -19.92 -2.48
C ASP A 679 -32.76 -18.77 -3.47
N PRO A 680 -33.94 -18.76 -4.11
CA PRO A 680 -34.34 -17.70 -5.04
C PRO A 680 -34.27 -16.28 -4.46
N SER A 681 -34.51 -16.11 -3.15
CA SER A 681 -34.40 -14.81 -2.48
C SER A 681 -32.95 -14.33 -2.33
N ILE A 682 -32.00 -15.25 -2.15
CA ILE A 682 -30.56 -14.96 -2.17
C ILE A 682 -30.14 -14.55 -3.59
N MET A 683 -30.57 -15.31 -4.61
CA MET A 683 -30.30 -14.97 -6.02
C MET A 683 -30.82 -13.59 -6.40
N GLN A 684 -32.01 -13.21 -5.93
CA GLN A 684 -32.55 -11.87 -6.17
C GLN A 684 -31.74 -10.78 -5.47
N GLN A 685 -31.31 -10.99 -4.21
CA GLN A 685 -30.43 -10.04 -3.53
C GLN A 685 -29.06 -9.89 -4.20
N LEU A 686 -28.51 -10.96 -4.78
CA LEU A 686 -27.27 -10.90 -5.58
C LEU A 686 -27.48 -10.10 -6.89
N GLN A 687 -28.64 -10.23 -7.53
CA GLN A 687 -29.00 -9.49 -8.76
C GLN A 687 -29.28 -8.01 -8.52
N ASP A 688 -29.80 -7.64 -7.35
CA ASP A 688 -30.02 -6.26 -6.94
C ASP A 688 -28.73 -5.59 -6.42
N SER A 689 -27.79 -6.35 -5.84
CA SER A 689 -26.54 -5.80 -5.29
C SER A 689 -25.35 -5.80 -6.26
N SER A 690 -25.34 -6.68 -7.27
CA SER A 690 -24.27 -6.73 -8.29
C SER A 690 -24.73 -6.26 -9.66
N LYS A 691 -24.00 -5.31 -10.25
CA LYS A 691 -24.20 -4.92 -11.66
C LYS A 691 -23.83 -6.05 -12.63
N ASP A 692 -22.89 -6.90 -12.26
CA ASP A 692 -22.39 -8.02 -13.08
C ASP A 692 -23.33 -9.23 -13.08
N ALA A 693 -24.22 -9.36 -12.08
CA ALA A 693 -25.22 -10.43 -12.01
C ALA A 693 -26.32 -10.36 -13.09
N ARG A 694 -26.22 -9.40 -14.03
CA ARG A 694 -27.00 -9.36 -15.29
C ARG A 694 -26.30 -10.04 -16.46
N ASN A 695 -25.05 -10.47 -16.28
CA ASN A 695 -24.28 -11.19 -17.28
C ASN A 695 -24.67 -12.68 -17.27
N THR A 696 -25.10 -13.22 -18.42
CA THR A 696 -25.68 -14.56 -18.53
C THR A 696 -24.68 -15.71 -18.31
N ASN A 697 -23.39 -15.39 -18.17
CA ASN A 697 -22.30 -16.36 -18.15
C ASN A 697 -21.77 -16.64 -16.73
N VAL A 698 -22.54 -16.29 -15.69
CA VAL A 698 -22.17 -16.45 -14.28
C VAL A 698 -23.12 -17.45 -13.62
N GLN A 699 -22.57 -18.53 -13.06
CA GLN A 699 -23.33 -19.54 -12.31
C GLN A 699 -23.02 -19.39 -10.82
N VAL A 700 -24.03 -19.41 -9.95
CA VAL A 700 -23.86 -19.31 -8.49
C VAL A 700 -24.41 -20.58 -7.83
N CYS A 701 -23.59 -21.20 -6.98
CA CYS A 701 -23.95 -22.35 -6.17
C CYS A 701 -23.80 -22.01 -4.67
N GLU A 702 -24.68 -22.54 -3.83
CA GLU A 702 -24.47 -22.50 -2.38
C GLU A 702 -23.66 -23.73 -1.95
N ILE A 703 -22.68 -23.54 -1.08
CA ILE A 703 -21.89 -24.63 -0.51
C ILE A 703 -22.57 -25.11 0.77
N GLN A 704 -22.77 -26.42 0.87
CA GLN A 704 -23.47 -27.04 2.01
C GLN A 704 -22.61 -26.95 3.28
N GLN A 705 -23.19 -26.50 4.40
CA GLN A 705 -22.48 -26.54 5.68
C GLN A 705 -22.43 -27.97 6.25
N GLN A 706 -21.22 -28.41 6.58
CA GLN A 706 -20.91 -29.59 7.37
C GLN A 706 -20.67 -29.22 8.84
N ALA A 707 -21.22 -30.04 9.73
CA ALA A 707 -21.01 -29.94 11.17
C ALA A 707 -19.69 -30.62 11.57
N VAL A 708 -18.95 -30.00 12.49
CA VAL A 708 -17.71 -30.56 13.06
C VAL A 708 -17.68 -30.32 14.57
N VAL A 709 -17.04 -31.23 15.30
CA VAL A 709 -16.84 -31.10 16.75
C VAL A 709 -15.77 -30.03 17.02
N PRO A 710 -15.90 -29.17 18.05
CA PRO A 710 -14.88 -28.17 18.38
C PRO A 710 -13.48 -28.78 18.56
N GLY A 711 -12.51 -28.25 17.82
CA GLY A 711 -11.15 -28.75 17.71
C GLY A 711 -10.87 -29.65 16.49
N GLU A 712 -11.90 -30.13 15.78
CA GLU A 712 -11.77 -30.93 14.54
C GLU A 712 -11.97 -30.08 13.27
N THR A 713 -11.86 -30.73 12.09
CA THR A 713 -12.03 -30.11 10.76
C THR A 713 -12.83 -31.00 9.81
N CYS A 714 -13.24 -30.45 8.67
CA CYS A 714 -13.79 -31.16 7.51
C CYS A 714 -12.79 -31.25 6.35
N ALA A 715 -11.58 -30.69 6.47
CA ALA A 715 -10.54 -30.82 5.45
C ALA A 715 -10.20 -32.30 5.19
N GLU A 716 -10.03 -32.66 3.91
CA GLU A 716 -9.59 -33.99 3.44
C GLU A 716 -10.51 -35.17 3.81
N ASP A 717 -11.67 -34.90 4.42
CA ASP A 717 -12.66 -35.91 4.79
C ASP A 717 -13.63 -36.17 3.62
N PRO A 718 -13.63 -37.36 2.99
CA PRO A 718 -14.43 -37.64 1.81
C PRO A 718 -15.94 -37.67 2.10
N ASP A 719 -16.35 -37.85 3.35
CA ASP A 719 -17.75 -37.88 3.77
C ASP A 719 -18.27 -36.48 4.18
N LYS A 720 -17.39 -35.48 4.35
CA LYS A 720 -17.73 -34.09 4.71
C LYS A 720 -17.45 -33.08 3.59
N LEU A 721 -17.97 -33.34 2.39
CA LEU A 721 -17.88 -32.40 1.25
C LEU A 721 -18.80 -31.18 1.46
N GLY A 722 -18.25 -29.96 1.37
CA GLY A 722 -18.96 -28.71 1.68
C GLY A 722 -18.05 -27.66 2.31
N PHE A 723 -18.56 -26.89 3.28
CA PHE A 723 -17.75 -26.04 4.16
C PHE A 723 -18.03 -26.34 5.63
N CYS A 724 -17.07 -26.12 6.53
CA CYS A 724 -17.29 -26.16 7.97
C CYS A 724 -16.72 -24.91 8.66
N TYR A 725 -17.34 -24.52 9.78
CA TYR A 725 -16.75 -23.61 10.74
C TYR A 725 -15.90 -24.43 11.70
N VAL A 726 -14.63 -24.08 11.84
CA VAL A 726 -13.69 -24.75 12.74
C VAL A 726 -13.24 -23.78 13.82
N GLU A 727 -13.04 -24.26 15.05
CA GLU A 727 -12.49 -23.46 16.13
C GLU A 727 -11.52 -24.24 17.04
N LYS A 728 -10.63 -23.50 17.68
CA LYS A 728 -9.63 -23.99 18.64
C LYS A 728 -10.32 -24.41 19.95
N ALA A 729 -10.29 -25.72 20.21
CA ALA A 729 -10.77 -26.32 21.45
C ALA A 729 -9.94 -27.57 21.77
N ASN A 730 -9.98 -28.02 23.03
CA ASN A 730 -9.37 -29.28 23.47
C ASN A 730 -7.86 -29.41 23.13
N GLY A 731 -7.13 -28.29 23.08
CA GLY A 731 -5.72 -28.21 22.68
C GLY A 731 -5.47 -28.33 21.16
N LYS A 732 -6.47 -28.67 20.35
CA LYS A 732 -6.38 -28.73 18.89
C LYS A 732 -6.56 -27.35 18.26
N ARG A 733 -5.85 -27.11 17.14
CA ARG A 733 -5.96 -25.89 16.32
C ARG A 733 -6.28 -26.24 14.86
N PRO A 734 -7.54 -26.54 14.51
CA PRO A 734 -7.93 -26.97 13.16
C PRO A 734 -7.72 -25.90 12.06
N ALA A 735 -7.47 -24.64 12.44
CA ALA A 735 -7.10 -23.54 11.54
C ALA A 735 -5.64 -23.03 11.76
N SER A 736 -4.74 -23.89 12.22
CA SER A 736 -3.30 -23.64 12.46
C SER A 736 -2.96 -22.51 13.44
N LYS A 737 -3.01 -21.24 13.00
CA LYS A 737 -2.83 -20.04 13.84
C LYS A 737 -4.16 -19.44 14.28
N CYS A 738 -5.20 -19.50 13.45
CA CYS A 738 -6.47 -18.88 13.77
C CYS A 738 -7.15 -19.61 14.93
N ASP A 739 -7.72 -18.86 15.89
CA ASP A 739 -8.63 -19.42 16.89
C ASP A 739 -9.93 -19.96 16.24
N GLN A 740 -10.23 -19.55 15.00
CA GLN A 740 -11.35 -20.03 14.19
C GLN A 740 -11.16 -19.75 12.68
N ALA A 741 -11.78 -20.54 11.81
CA ALA A 741 -11.85 -20.27 10.36
C ALA A 741 -13.10 -20.87 9.72
N ILE A 742 -13.32 -20.57 8.44
CA ILE A 742 -14.09 -21.44 7.52
C ILE A 742 -13.10 -22.28 6.73
N ILE A 743 -13.36 -23.57 6.65
CA ILE A 743 -12.65 -24.53 5.79
C ILE A 743 -13.62 -25.00 4.72
N ILE A 744 -13.18 -25.03 3.46
CA ILE A 744 -13.94 -25.60 2.33
C ILE A 744 -13.27 -26.92 1.94
N ASN A 745 -14.08 -27.94 1.68
CA ASN A 745 -13.65 -29.27 1.27
C ASN A 745 -14.51 -29.70 0.07
N LEU A 746 -14.04 -29.43 -1.15
CA LEU A 746 -14.76 -29.64 -2.41
C LEU A 746 -13.81 -29.98 -3.55
N GLU A 747 -14.32 -30.65 -4.58
CA GLU A 747 -13.76 -30.56 -5.93
C GLU A 747 -13.75 -29.09 -6.38
N LEU A 748 -12.59 -28.52 -6.69
CA LEU A 748 -12.47 -27.14 -7.19
C LEU A 748 -13.01 -27.02 -8.63
N VAL A 749 -13.58 -25.86 -8.96
CA VAL A 749 -14.00 -25.52 -10.31
C VAL A 749 -13.13 -24.36 -10.82
N PRO A 750 -12.54 -24.44 -12.01
CA PRO A 750 -11.83 -23.29 -12.59
C PRO A 750 -12.72 -22.05 -12.65
N ASN A 751 -12.16 -20.90 -12.26
CA ASN A 751 -12.88 -19.62 -12.11
C ASN A 751 -13.98 -19.59 -11.03
N SER A 752 -13.91 -20.44 -10.01
CA SER A 752 -14.70 -20.31 -8.78
C SER A 752 -14.15 -19.20 -7.87
N GLN A 753 -15.02 -18.28 -7.42
CA GLN A 753 -14.79 -17.36 -6.31
C GLN A 753 -15.77 -17.69 -5.19
N PHE A 754 -15.31 -17.85 -3.94
CA PHE A 754 -16.20 -18.13 -2.82
C PHE A 754 -16.41 -16.86 -1.97
N SER A 755 -17.64 -16.63 -1.53
CA SER A 755 -17.99 -15.53 -0.64
C SER A 755 -18.77 -16.05 0.57
N LEU A 756 -18.34 -15.62 1.75
CA LEU A 756 -18.98 -15.87 3.03
C LEU A 756 -19.87 -14.69 3.38
N GLN A 757 -21.14 -14.94 3.68
CA GLN A 757 -22.07 -13.94 4.22
C GLN A 757 -22.58 -14.41 5.58
N CYS A 758 -22.29 -13.67 6.65
CA CYS A 758 -22.66 -14.04 8.03
C CYS A 758 -23.63 -13.04 8.65
N ILE A 759 -24.61 -13.52 9.42
CA ILE A 759 -25.56 -12.73 10.18
C ILE A 759 -25.34 -12.98 11.68
N GLN A 760 -24.84 -11.99 12.42
CA GLN A 760 -24.69 -12.11 13.87
C GLN A 760 -25.99 -11.71 14.60
N GLN A 761 -26.17 -12.25 15.81
CA GLN A 761 -27.15 -11.76 16.78
C GLN A 761 -26.40 -11.15 17.98
N VAL A 762 -26.37 -9.83 18.08
CA VAL A 762 -25.83 -9.11 19.25
C VAL A 762 -26.97 -8.83 20.23
N LEU A 763 -26.96 -9.50 21.38
CA LEU A 763 -27.79 -9.11 22.53
C LEU A 763 -27.21 -7.84 23.18
N PRO A 764 -28.05 -6.93 23.71
CA PRO A 764 -27.57 -5.80 24.50
C PRO A 764 -26.72 -6.26 25.70
N SER A 765 -25.71 -5.47 26.07
CA SER A 765 -24.99 -5.69 27.32
C SER A 765 -25.92 -5.41 28.51
N SER A 766 -26.07 -6.39 29.41
CA SER A 766 -26.77 -6.19 30.67
C SER A 766 -26.05 -5.10 31.48
N GLN A 767 -26.76 -4.01 31.79
CA GLN A 767 -26.25 -3.03 32.74
C GLN A 767 -26.12 -3.67 34.13
N PRO A 768 -25.11 -3.28 34.94
CA PRO A 768 -25.00 -3.76 36.31
C PRO A 768 -26.23 -3.31 37.12
N ASP A 769 -26.85 -4.24 37.83
CA ASP A 769 -28.09 -4.02 38.57
C ASP A 769 -27.90 -2.98 39.69
N GLY A 770 -28.73 -1.93 39.67
CA GLY A 770 -28.65 -0.74 40.53
C GLY A 770 -29.14 -0.98 41.96
N SER A 771 -28.69 -2.07 42.58
CA SER A 771 -29.06 -2.47 43.94
C SER A 771 -28.46 -1.54 45.00
N ARG A 772 -29.24 -0.52 45.37
CA ARG A 772 -28.91 0.46 46.43
C ARG A 772 -29.36 -0.08 47.80
N PRO A 773 -28.46 -0.35 48.76
CA PRO A 773 -28.86 -0.68 50.12
C PRO A 773 -29.18 0.59 50.92
N ASP A 774 -30.40 0.68 51.45
CA ASP A 774 -30.74 1.65 52.49
C ASP A 774 -30.36 1.08 53.87
N GLY A 775 -29.70 1.88 54.72
CA GLY A 775 -29.36 1.50 56.09
C GLY A 775 -28.24 2.34 56.71
N GLY A 776 -28.62 3.34 57.52
CA GLY A 776 -27.69 4.08 58.41
C GLY A 776 -27.44 3.35 59.74
N PRO A 777 -26.98 4.02 60.82
CA PRO A 777 -26.98 5.49 61.00
C PRO A 777 -25.86 6.25 60.26
#